data_AF-A0A4Z1FX56-F1
#
_entry.id   AF-A0A4Z1FX56-F1
#
_cell.length_a   1.000
_cell.length_b   1.000
_cell.length_c   1.000
_cell.angle_alpha   90.00
_cell.angle_beta   90.00
_cell.angle_gamma   90.00
#
_symmetry.space_group_name_H-M   'P 1'
#
loop_
_entity.id
_entity.type
_entity.pdbx_description
1 polymer ?
#
loop_
_entity_poly.entity_id
_entity_poly.type
_entity_poly.pdbx_seq_one_letter_code
_entity_poly.pdbx_strand_id
1 'polypeptide(L)'
;MYSKILGSTALIGLAQIATAATTTGAYTDANTGIEFQQYSDTTIGYSFGIAVPQDPTADFIGQLVVPLTSGAGWGALSMGAGMTNKLLFVAWPNGEEIQSGFRYATSYSNPDVYTDSTVAALPIANGTFINSTHLSYTFLCQSCVIGGSTTFDASSVLATLGYAVSSSNPTTPSDSGSALSYHDVGSNIYNLNLTAARSAQYSTWASWASAATPSGGNSTSPGTGSGSNSTVPAPTTLNTTYDVIVVGGGASGIIVAERIAESGVSVLLLERGPANTVALGSTQGLSWNSTLTPYDVPALGSSLASISGTKFCSDTASTAGCLLGGSSSINGLNFIRPAAHDFENWPTGWDWDSVSDAADRLYSRNPGTTQPSADGKYYDDLAYTTWSAYLGQQGWSEVDSIESPNKKQAVFSRPAWSISNHLRAGPARTYMPFAEQLDNFELKLESSVIQVLRNGTTITGVLTQATDGSSQIINLNANGKVVLASGALSTPRILWNSGIGRSDALNVVKTGTSGVSLPDSSDWIDLPVGHNLKDHSQVPLEFTTSPAFKAFDFTGLATAPVDTDLDLYKQGSGTITQAAQRMHLWTSINGTDGVTRYLQGTVSAMDDDTITIKAFLTHGTTSTGELGISASGSTVLNTKPWLQTTEDMAVYSEFIQFFLDIVSSNSSDAAGNSSYSLSYQTSGATPSSIISSSLVSGDHWVGTAKMGTDDGRTNGTAVVDLNTKVYGTDNLFVVDASIHPDLPTGNTQAIIMVVAEQAAAKIAAYDVATGTGSTTSIPNAIVAPSAASADSAAKATDDEN
;
A
#
# COMPACT_ATOMS: atom_id res chain seq x y z
N MET A 1 -26.09 61.40 29.06
CA MET A 1 -25.00 62.18 29.69
C MET A 1 -23.71 61.68 29.04
N TYR A 2 -22.91 62.47 28.32
CA TYR A 2 -21.98 63.52 28.81
C TYR A 2 -21.04 63.00 29.93
N SER A 3 -19.71 63.16 29.95
CA SER A 3 -18.63 63.56 28.98
C SER A 3 -17.27 63.26 29.68
N LYS A 4 -16.05 63.16 29.14
CA LYS A 4 -15.30 63.62 27.93
C LYS A 4 -14.39 62.46 27.43
N ILE A 5 -13.86 62.35 26.20
CA ILE A 5 -12.86 63.14 25.45
C ILE A 5 -11.50 63.33 26.14
N LEU A 6 -10.51 62.52 25.71
CA LEU A 6 -9.09 62.77 25.42
C LEU A 6 -8.52 61.43 24.87
N GLY A 7 -7.64 61.35 23.87
CA GLY A 7 -7.01 62.40 23.07
C GLY A 7 -5.58 62.03 22.67
N SER A 8 -5.37 61.05 21.79
CA SER A 8 -4.05 60.63 21.31
C SER A 8 -4.10 60.02 19.91
N THR A 9 -3.02 60.18 19.15
CA THR A 9 -2.91 59.83 17.73
C THR A 9 -2.84 58.34 17.46
N ALA A 10 -3.53 57.88 16.42
CA ALA A 10 -3.32 56.54 15.87
C ALA A 10 -1.95 56.46 15.16
N LEU A 11 -1.12 55.49 15.53
CA LEU A 11 -0.15 54.89 14.62
C LEU A 11 -0.73 53.57 14.12
N ILE A 12 -0.61 53.32 12.81
CA ILE A 12 -1.00 52.04 12.21
C ILE A 12 0.09 51.03 12.53
N GLY A 13 -0.14 50.26 13.61
CA GLY A 13 0.63 49.06 13.90
C GLY A 13 0.25 47.95 12.93
N LEU A 14 0.92 47.88 11.77
CA LEU A 14 0.89 46.71 10.90
C LEU A 14 1.59 45.55 11.62
N ALA A 15 0.82 44.80 12.42
CA ALA A 15 1.23 43.51 12.93
C ALA A 15 1.32 42.55 11.74
N GLN A 16 2.52 42.43 11.15
CA GLN A 16 2.81 41.33 10.23
C GLN A 16 2.70 40.03 11.01
N ILE A 17 1.60 39.31 10.79
CA ILE A 17 1.57 37.87 11.06
C ILE A 17 2.60 37.27 10.12
N ALA A 18 3.73 36.84 10.68
CA ALA A 18 4.75 36.15 9.92
C ALA A 18 4.21 34.79 9.50
N THR A 19 3.70 34.70 8.27
CA THR A 19 3.43 33.42 7.61
C THR A 19 4.72 32.61 7.61
N ALA A 20 4.70 31.43 8.23
CA ALA A 20 5.86 30.55 8.27
C ALA A 20 6.30 30.24 6.84
N ALA A 21 7.52 30.64 6.49
CA ALA A 21 8.01 30.58 5.12
C ALA A 21 8.91 29.36 4.95
N THR A 22 8.62 28.54 3.95
CA THR A 22 9.65 27.72 3.30
C THR A 22 10.59 28.66 2.55
N THR A 23 11.88 28.66 2.88
CA THR A 23 12.84 29.61 2.29
C THR A 23 13.96 28.91 1.53
N THR A 24 14.20 29.35 0.31
CA THR A 24 15.37 28.97 -0.50
C THR A 24 16.33 30.16 -0.60
N GLY A 25 17.60 29.99 -0.21
CA GLY A 25 18.58 31.08 -0.18
C GLY A 25 20.01 30.63 0.07
N ALA A 26 20.95 31.58 0.10
CA ALA A 26 22.32 31.31 0.51
C ALA A 26 22.41 31.16 2.03
N TYR A 27 23.18 30.17 2.48
CA TYR A 27 23.38 29.82 3.90
C TYR A 27 24.86 29.48 4.13
N THR A 28 25.44 29.96 5.24
CA THR A 28 26.79 29.56 5.66
C THR A 28 26.68 28.73 6.92
N ASP A 29 27.17 27.49 6.88
CA ASP A 29 27.17 26.62 8.05
C ASP A 29 28.13 27.13 9.14
N ALA A 30 27.64 27.25 10.36
CA ALA A 30 28.37 27.88 11.46
C ALA A 30 29.55 27.05 11.99
N ASN A 31 29.57 25.73 11.74
CA ASN A 31 30.57 24.82 12.31
C ASN A 31 31.71 24.49 11.33
N THR A 32 31.41 24.48 10.03
CA THR A 32 32.35 24.20 8.93
C THR A 32 32.77 25.45 8.16
N GLY A 33 31.92 26.49 8.12
CA GLY A 33 32.13 27.66 7.25
C GLY A 33 31.85 27.38 5.77
N ILE A 34 31.18 26.27 5.42
CA ILE A 34 30.78 25.95 4.05
C ILE A 34 29.59 26.84 3.66
N GLU A 35 29.65 27.43 2.46
CA GLU A 35 28.56 28.20 1.88
C GLU A 35 27.73 27.29 0.97
N PHE A 36 26.44 27.17 1.26
CA PHE A 36 25.45 26.36 0.56
C PHE A 36 24.38 27.25 -0.07
N GLN A 37 23.77 26.78 -1.16
CA GLN A 37 22.38 27.13 -1.44
C GLN A 37 21.49 26.17 -0.66
N GLN A 38 20.69 26.68 0.28
CA GLN A 38 19.87 25.89 1.19
C GLN A 38 18.37 26.11 0.93
N TYR A 39 17.59 25.05 1.13
CA TYR A 39 16.15 25.08 1.33
C TYR A 39 15.87 24.69 2.78
N SER A 40 14.97 25.41 3.45
CA SER A 40 14.49 25.04 4.79
C SER A 40 12.97 25.06 4.85
N ASP A 41 12.42 24.00 5.43
CA ASP A 41 11.04 23.97 5.91
C ASP A 41 11.02 24.32 7.40
N THR A 42 10.69 25.58 7.68
CA THR A 42 10.65 26.15 9.03
C THR A 42 9.47 25.65 9.86
N THR A 43 8.50 24.91 9.27
CA THR A 43 7.34 24.38 10.00
C THR A 43 7.67 23.11 10.78
N ILE A 44 8.54 22.26 10.22
CA ILE A 44 9.02 21.03 10.86
C ILE A 44 10.48 21.12 11.36
N GLY A 45 11.26 22.10 10.89
CA GLY A 45 12.68 22.24 11.24
C GLY A 45 13.63 21.42 10.36
N TYR A 46 13.23 21.10 9.13
CA TYR A 46 14.06 20.44 8.13
C TYR A 46 14.88 21.47 7.34
N SER A 47 16.10 21.11 6.94
CA SER A 47 16.78 21.80 5.84
C SER A 47 17.70 20.88 5.02
N PHE A 48 17.90 21.26 3.77
CA PHE A 48 18.94 20.69 2.91
C PHE A 48 19.75 21.79 2.22
N GLY A 49 21.05 21.79 2.43
CA GLY A 49 22.03 22.63 1.75
C GLY A 49 22.80 21.87 0.67
N ILE A 50 23.02 22.50 -0.49
CA ILE A 50 23.89 21.97 -1.55
C ILE A 50 24.98 22.99 -1.95
N ALA A 51 26.19 22.50 -2.14
CA ALA A 51 27.33 23.22 -2.71
C ALA A 51 27.97 22.37 -3.81
N VAL A 52 28.33 22.99 -4.94
CA VAL A 52 28.84 22.31 -6.16
C VAL A 52 30.11 23.00 -6.68
N PRO A 53 30.96 22.31 -7.46
CA PRO A 53 32.10 22.95 -8.11
C PRO A 53 31.67 23.99 -9.16
N GLN A 54 32.54 24.95 -9.48
CA GLN A 54 32.23 25.98 -10.51
C GLN A 54 31.93 25.38 -11.88
N ASP A 55 32.72 24.40 -12.28
CA ASP A 55 32.48 23.49 -13.41
C ASP A 55 31.79 22.23 -12.85
N PRO A 56 30.50 21.99 -13.13
CA PRO A 56 29.75 20.90 -12.50
C PRO A 56 30.31 19.51 -12.84
N THR A 57 30.32 18.63 -11.85
CA THR A 57 30.74 17.22 -11.97
C THR A 57 29.62 16.30 -11.46
N ALA A 58 29.89 15.00 -11.33
CA ALA A 58 29.00 14.05 -10.68
C ALA A 58 28.95 14.19 -9.14
N ASP A 59 29.73 15.11 -8.56
CA ASP A 59 29.90 15.26 -7.10
C ASP A 59 29.25 16.55 -6.58
N PHE A 60 28.75 16.51 -5.34
CA PHE A 60 28.32 17.71 -4.59
C PHE A 60 28.62 17.55 -3.09
N ILE A 61 28.61 18.65 -2.34
CA ILE A 61 28.62 18.61 -0.88
C ILE A 61 27.21 18.93 -0.40
N GLY A 62 26.63 18.02 0.37
CA GLY A 62 25.31 18.16 0.98
C GLY A 62 25.40 18.44 2.47
N GLN A 63 24.43 19.18 3.00
CA GLN A 63 24.12 19.21 4.43
C GLN A 63 22.64 18.87 4.62
N LEU A 64 22.36 17.78 5.33
CA LEU A 64 21.01 17.33 5.67
C LEU A 64 20.76 17.58 7.16
N VAL A 65 19.79 18.43 7.49
CA VAL A 65 19.36 18.71 8.87
C VAL A 65 17.97 18.12 9.09
N VAL A 66 17.84 17.25 10.08
CA VAL A 66 16.61 16.49 10.36
C VAL A 66 16.15 16.77 11.80
N PRO A 67 14.91 17.21 12.03
CA PRO A 67 14.36 17.39 13.37
C PRO A 67 14.21 16.05 14.09
N LEU A 68 14.41 16.04 15.41
CA LEU A 68 14.29 14.83 16.24
C LEU A 68 13.19 14.97 17.28
N THR A 69 12.29 13.98 17.32
CA THR A 69 11.25 13.85 18.34
C THR A 69 11.81 13.02 19.49
N SER A 70 12.06 13.66 20.64
CA SER A 70 12.64 13.01 21.83
C SER A 70 13.97 12.27 21.58
N GLY A 71 14.74 12.70 20.58
CA GLY A 71 16.01 12.08 20.16
C GLY A 71 15.88 10.96 19.11
N ALA A 72 14.67 10.67 18.63
CA ALA A 72 14.39 9.75 17.53
C ALA A 72 13.87 10.48 16.28
N GLY A 73 14.00 9.83 15.13
CA GLY A 73 13.55 10.31 13.82
C GLY A 73 14.56 9.98 12.71
N TRP A 74 14.06 9.84 11.49
CA TRP A 74 14.90 9.75 10.29
C TRP A 74 14.49 10.82 9.28
N GLY A 75 15.45 11.25 8.45
CA GLY A 75 15.20 12.18 7.36
C GLY A 75 15.89 11.77 6.08
N ALA A 76 15.30 12.15 4.95
CA ALA A 76 15.77 11.84 3.61
C ALA A 76 15.85 13.06 2.70
N LEU A 77 16.77 12.97 1.75
CA LEU A 77 16.81 13.71 0.50
C LEU A 77 16.39 12.76 -0.64
N SER A 78 15.51 13.23 -1.52
CA SER A 78 15.39 12.69 -2.89
C SER A 78 16.14 13.59 -3.85
N MET A 79 16.99 12.99 -4.70
CA MET A 79 17.77 13.73 -5.70
C MET A 79 16.98 14.05 -6.98
N GLY A 80 15.65 14.04 -6.91
CA GLY A 80 14.76 14.60 -7.93
C GLY A 80 13.37 14.89 -7.37
N ALA A 81 12.40 15.15 -8.26
CA ALA A 81 11.00 15.22 -7.88
C ALA A 81 10.47 13.83 -7.46
N GLY A 82 9.76 13.77 -6.33
CA GLY A 82 9.15 12.54 -5.81
C GLY A 82 10.16 11.53 -5.24
N MET A 83 9.63 10.39 -4.79
CA MET A 83 10.41 9.29 -4.20
C MET A 83 10.79 8.22 -5.25
N THR A 84 9.96 8.03 -6.27
CA THR A 84 10.04 6.90 -7.21
C THR A 84 11.02 7.17 -8.35
N ASN A 85 11.78 6.12 -8.67
CA ASN A 85 12.85 6.10 -9.65
C ASN A 85 13.90 7.19 -9.40
N LYS A 86 14.20 7.50 -8.13
CA LYS A 86 15.21 8.48 -7.70
C LYS A 86 16.26 7.86 -6.79
N LEU A 87 17.49 8.36 -6.89
CA LEU A 87 18.49 8.16 -5.84
C LEU A 87 18.05 8.94 -4.60
N LEU A 88 17.90 8.24 -3.49
CA LEU A 88 17.55 8.78 -2.20
C LEU A 88 18.77 8.66 -1.27
N PHE A 89 18.97 9.65 -0.40
CA PHE A 89 19.96 9.59 0.69
C PHE A 89 19.26 9.79 2.02
N VAL A 90 19.53 8.92 3.00
CA VAL A 90 18.79 8.86 4.28
C VAL A 90 19.73 8.87 5.48
N ALA A 91 19.32 9.48 6.59
CA ALA A 91 20.10 9.53 7.84
C ALA A 91 19.24 9.54 9.11
N TRP A 92 19.73 8.94 10.20
CA TRP A 92 19.07 8.88 11.53
C TRP A 92 20.05 8.64 12.70
N PRO A 93 19.65 8.87 13.96
CA PRO A 93 20.47 8.59 15.15
C PRO A 93 20.57 7.11 15.51
N ASN A 94 21.78 6.63 15.81
CA ASN A 94 22.08 5.37 16.47
C ASN A 94 22.87 5.64 17.76
N GLY A 95 22.17 6.09 18.80
CA GLY A 95 22.82 6.63 20.01
C GLY A 95 23.49 7.97 19.72
N GLU A 96 24.81 8.05 19.90
CA GLU A 96 25.61 9.24 19.59
C GLU A 96 26.17 9.24 18.15
N GLU A 97 26.02 8.14 17.39
CA GLU A 97 26.43 8.05 15.99
C GLU A 97 25.27 8.38 15.05
N ILE A 98 25.56 8.96 13.87
CA ILE A 98 24.59 9.04 12.78
C ILE A 98 24.80 7.85 11.84
N GLN A 99 23.75 7.07 11.63
CA GLN A 99 23.70 6.07 10.57
C GLN A 99 23.06 6.69 9.33
N SER A 100 23.53 6.27 8.16
CA SER A 100 23.08 6.80 6.88
C SER A 100 23.29 5.80 5.74
N GLY A 101 22.62 6.01 4.62
CA GLY A 101 22.84 5.21 3.41
C GLY A 101 22.11 5.74 2.19
N PHE A 102 22.42 5.14 1.04
CA PHE A 102 21.65 5.36 -0.18
C PHE A 102 20.49 4.36 -0.28
N ARG A 103 19.43 4.82 -0.94
CA ARG A 103 18.16 4.13 -1.10
C ARG A 103 17.61 4.38 -2.49
N TYR A 104 16.83 3.46 -3.03
CA TYR A 104 16.18 3.59 -4.34
C TYR A 104 14.81 2.92 -4.31
N ALA A 105 13.76 3.66 -4.67
CA ALA A 105 12.39 3.15 -4.73
C ALA A 105 11.91 3.09 -6.18
N THR A 106 11.25 1.99 -6.57
CA THR A 106 10.51 1.89 -7.84
C THR A 106 8.99 1.87 -7.64
N SER A 107 8.53 2.10 -6.41
CA SER A 107 7.12 2.26 -6.01
C SER A 107 7.06 3.03 -4.69
N TYR A 108 5.88 3.32 -4.15
CA TYR A 108 5.73 3.98 -2.85
C TYR A 108 5.90 3.01 -1.64
N SER A 109 6.71 1.97 -1.84
CA SER A 109 7.13 0.97 -0.86
C SER A 109 8.22 1.48 0.10
N ASN A 110 8.69 0.63 1.02
CA ASN A 110 10.03 0.83 1.56
C ASN A 110 11.04 0.86 0.40
N PRO A 111 12.02 1.79 0.37
CA PRO A 111 13.01 1.84 -0.70
C PRO A 111 14.10 0.77 -0.49
N ASP A 112 14.52 0.13 -1.57
CA ASP A 112 15.62 -0.84 -1.56
C ASP A 112 16.95 -0.14 -1.21
N VAL A 113 17.92 -0.87 -0.63
CA VAL A 113 19.30 -0.36 -0.48
C VAL A 113 19.90 -0.17 -1.87
N TYR A 114 20.43 1.01 -2.16
CA TYR A 114 21.04 1.28 -3.46
C TYR A 114 22.41 0.58 -3.56
N THR A 115 22.57 -0.31 -4.55
CA THR A 115 23.69 -1.25 -4.62
C THR A 115 24.86 -0.79 -5.48
N ASP A 116 24.80 0.37 -6.13
CA ASP A 116 25.91 0.88 -6.95
C ASP A 116 27.02 1.46 -6.07
N SER A 117 28.11 0.71 -5.93
CA SER A 117 29.28 1.08 -5.11
C SER A 117 30.15 2.18 -5.71
N THR A 118 29.79 2.76 -6.87
CA THR A 118 30.44 3.98 -7.37
C THR A 118 29.96 5.23 -6.63
N VAL A 119 28.78 5.19 -6.01
CA VAL A 119 28.18 6.28 -5.25
C VAL A 119 28.57 6.18 -3.77
N ALA A 120 29.01 7.30 -3.18
CA ALA A 120 29.46 7.34 -1.78
C ALA A 120 29.06 8.65 -1.07
N ALA A 121 28.81 8.55 0.24
CA ALA A 121 28.60 9.70 1.14
C ALA A 121 29.72 9.68 2.18
N LEU A 122 30.64 10.64 2.09
CA LEU A 122 31.77 10.77 3.02
C LEU A 122 31.50 11.94 3.99
N PRO A 123 31.35 11.70 5.30
CA PRO A 123 31.04 12.77 6.25
C PRO A 123 32.19 13.78 6.40
N ILE A 124 31.80 15.05 6.55
CA ILE A 124 32.63 16.17 6.96
C ILE A 124 32.39 16.36 8.47
N ALA A 125 33.38 16.00 9.27
CA ALA A 125 33.23 15.79 10.72
C ALA A 125 32.58 16.99 11.46
N ASN A 126 33.08 18.21 11.23
CA ASN A 126 32.59 19.39 11.96
C ASN A 126 31.12 19.75 11.65
N GLY A 127 30.58 19.32 10.52
CA GLY A 127 29.17 19.53 10.15
C GLY A 127 28.25 18.35 10.48
N THR A 128 28.77 17.34 11.18
CA THR A 128 28.12 16.04 11.40
C THR A 128 27.98 15.76 12.89
N PHE A 129 26.77 15.93 13.44
CA PHE A 129 26.51 15.87 14.89
C PHE A 129 25.02 15.62 15.21
N ILE A 130 24.75 15.12 16.42
CA ILE A 130 23.39 14.98 16.99
C ILE A 130 23.26 15.90 18.21
N ASN A 131 22.08 16.46 18.41
CA ASN A 131 21.68 17.11 19.67
C ASN A 131 20.22 16.77 20.02
N SER A 132 19.71 17.34 21.12
CA SER A 132 18.35 17.08 21.64
C SER A 132 17.20 17.60 20.77
N THR A 133 17.46 18.25 19.64
CA THR A 133 16.44 18.84 18.74
C THR A 133 16.58 18.43 17.28
N HIS A 134 17.80 18.11 16.81
CA HIS A 134 18.06 17.70 15.43
C HIS A 134 19.36 16.90 15.31
N LEU A 135 19.50 16.17 14.21
CA LEU A 135 20.81 15.79 13.66
C LEU A 135 21.18 16.71 12.50
N SER A 136 22.47 16.91 12.30
CA SER A 136 23.05 17.46 11.07
C SER A 136 24.00 16.42 10.51
N TYR A 137 23.91 16.15 9.21
CA TYR A 137 24.85 15.30 8.48
C TYR A 137 25.39 16.08 7.27
N THR A 138 26.65 16.50 7.33
CA THR A 138 27.31 17.24 6.25
C THR A 138 28.31 16.32 5.56
N PHE A 139 28.23 16.18 4.24
CA PHE A 139 28.91 15.11 3.51
C PHE A 139 29.29 15.49 2.09
N LEU A 140 30.40 14.94 1.61
CA LEU A 140 30.71 14.87 0.17
C LEU A 140 29.94 13.69 -0.42
N CYS A 141 29.05 13.97 -1.37
CA CYS A 141 28.35 12.99 -2.18
C CYS A 141 29.14 12.77 -3.48
N GLN A 142 29.79 11.63 -3.60
CA GLN A 142 30.61 11.25 -4.76
C GLN A 142 29.80 10.43 -5.76
N SER A 143 29.97 10.72 -7.05
CA SER A 143 29.24 10.11 -8.18
C SER A 143 27.71 10.24 -8.13
N CYS A 144 27.17 11.02 -7.19
CA CYS A 144 25.74 11.06 -6.90
C CYS A 144 24.89 11.69 -8.00
N VAL A 145 25.44 12.60 -8.81
CA VAL A 145 24.69 13.27 -9.88
C VAL A 145 24.74 12.43 -11.17
N ILE A 146 23.86 11.45 -11.24
CA ILE A 146 23.74 10.44 -12.32
C ILE A 146 22.97 11.00 -13.53
N GLY A 147 22.00 11.89 -13.28
CA GLY A 147 21.12 12.47 -14.29
C GLY A 147 20.00 11.53 -14.75
N GLY A 148 19.46 11.80 -15.93
CA GLY A 148 18.37 11.02 -16.53
C GLY A 148 17.09 11.11 -15.70
N SER A 149 16.47 9.95 -15.41
CA SER A 149 15.35 9.86 -14.47
C SER A 149 15.80 9.73 -13.00
N THR A 150 17.06 9.37 -12.74
CA THR A 150 17.60 8.97 -11.44
C THR A 150 17.92 10.15 -10.52
N THR A 151 18.53 11.22 -11.05
CA THR A 151 18.76 12.47 -10.33
C THR A 151 18.55 13.69 -11.23
N PHE A 152 18.58 14.88 -10.63
CA PHE A 152 18.84 16.13 -11.35
C PHE A 152 20.11 16.05 -12.21
N ASP A 153 20.18 16.89 -13.25
CA ASP A 153 21.34 17.02 -14.14
C ASP A 153 22.30 18.12 -13.62
N ALA A 154 23.60 17.81 -13.53
CA ALA A 154 24.63 18.69 -12.98
C ALA A 154 24.75 20.05 -13.69
N SER A 155 24.39 20.13 -14.98
CA SER A 155 24.45 21.36 -15.78
C SER A 155 23.25 22.29 -15.58
N SER A 156 22.19 21.82 -14.94
CA SER A 156 20.94 22.56 -14.75
C SER A 156 21.11 23.83 -13.92
N VAL A 157 20.24 24.82 -14.15
CA VAL A 157 20.15 26.04 -13.31
C VAL A 157 19.42 25.76 -12.01
N LEU A 158 18.40 24.89 -12.06
CA LEU A 158 17.63 24.43 -10.91
C LEU A 158 17.75 22.92 -10.75
N ALA A 159 17.91 22.45 -9.52
CA ALA A 159 17.62 21.07 -9.12
C ALA A 159 16.27 21.03 -8.43
N THR A 160 15.31 20.32 -9.01
CA THR A 160 14.10 19.91 -8.29
C THR A 160 14.45 18.73 -7.41
N LEU A 161 14.16 18.81 -6.12
CA LEU A 161 14.51 17.82 -5.10
C LEU A 161 13.30 17.52 -4.23
N GLY A 162 13.34 16.42 -3.48
CA GLY A 162 12.32 16.08 -2.49
C GLY A 162 12.92 15.86 -1.11
N TYR A 163 12.08 15.94 -0.07
CA TYR A 163 12.43 15.47 1.26
C TYR A 163 11.34 14.57 1.86
N ALA A 164 11.71 13.78 2.86
CA ALA A 164 10.80 13.03 3.72
C ALA A 164 11.37 12.94 5.14
N VAL A 165 10.53 13.01 6.18
CA VAL A 165 10.92 12.95 7.61
C VAL A 165 9.93 12.11 8.42
N SER A 166 10.44 11.26 9.32
CA SER A 166 9.66 10.53 10.33
C SER A 166 10.04 10.93 11.75
N SER A 167 9.09 10.83 12.69
CA SER A 167 9.29 11.03 14.13
C SER A 167 10.03 9.86 14.81
N SER A 168 10.12 8.73 14.12
CA SER A 168 10.62 7.46 14.65
C SER A 168 11.93 7.03 13.97
N ASN A 169 12.78 6.31 14.69
CA ASN A 169 13.93 5.62 14.08
C ASN A 169 13.47 4.38 13.28
N PRO A 170 14.26 3.91 12.30
CA PRO A 170 14.09 2.58 11.71
C PRO A 170 14.15 1.47 12.78
N THR A 171 13.50 0.33 12.52
CA THR A 171 13.30 -0.75 13.52
C THR A 171 14.61 -1.33 14.06
N THR A 172 15.69 -1.27 13.26
CA THR A 172 17.06 -1.64 13.69
C THR A 172 17.99 -0.44 13.46
N PRO A 173 18.11 0.52 14.42
CA PRO A 173 18.84 1.76 14.19
C PRO A 173 20.32 1.61 13.85
N SER A 174 20.94 0.49 14.23
CA SER A 174 22.35 0.17 13.95
C SER A 174 22.61 -0.45 12.57
N ASP A 175 21.58 -0.71 11.77
CA ASP A 175 21.68 -1.32 10.45
C ASP A 175 21.35 -0.28 9.37
N SER A 176 22.36 0.16 8.61
CA SER A 176 22.18 1.12 7.52
C SER A 176 21.31 0.57 6.37
N GLY A 177 21.03 -0.74 6.33
CA GLY A 177 20.05 -1.39 5.46
C GLY A 177 18.64 -1.52 6.04
N SER A 178 18.38 -1.04 7.27
CA SER A 178 17.09 -1.21 7.95
C SER A 178 15.91 -0.59 7.18
N ALA A 179 14.74 -1.21 7.33
CA ALA A 179 13.48 -0.73 6.76
C ALA A 179 13.02 0.54 7.48
N LEU A 180 12.69 1.57 6.70
CA LEU A 180 12.27 2.87 7.22
C LEU A 180 10.82 2.79 7.73
N SER A 181 10.50 3.52 8.80
CA SER A 181 9.10 3.87 9.12
C SER A 181 8.50 4.76 8.03
N TYR A 182 7.18 4.91 7.98
CA TYR A 182 6.56 5.91 7.10
C TYR A 182 6.94 7.34 7.55
N HIS A 183 7.04 8.28 6.61
CA HIS A 183 7.41 9.68 6.88
C HIS A 183 6.24 10.50 7.45
N ASP A 184 5.97 10.31 8.74
CA ASP A 184 4.82 10.82 9.48
C ASP A 184 4.93 12.29 9.96
N VAL A 185 6.11 12.92 9.79
CA VAL A 185 6.36 14.33 10.17
C VAL A 185 6.18 15.28 8.98
N GLY A 186 6.60 14.87 7.78
CA GLY A 186 6.36 15.64 6.56
C GLY A 186 7.20 15.21 5.37
N SER A 187 6.76 15.61 4.19
CA SER A 187 7.47 15.46 2.91
C SER A 187 7.06 16.57 1.95
N ASN A 188 7.98 17.04 1.11
CA ASN A 188 7.71 18.10 0.13
C ASN A 188 8.66 18.01 -1.08
N ILE A 189 8.32 18.69 -2.17
CA ILE A 189 9.16 18.86 -3.37
C ILE A 189 9.49 20.35 -3.52
N TYR A 190 10.76 20.67 -3.77
CA TYR A 190 11.28 22.03 -3.80
C TYR A 190 12.36 22.20 -4.88
N ASN A 191 12.75 23.45 -5.15
CA ASN A 191 13.80 23.77 -6.12
C ASN A 191 14.98 24.48 -5.45
N LEU A 192 16.20 24.02 -5.73
CA LEU A 192 17.47 24.69 -5.39
C LEU A 192 18.15 25.26 -6.64
N ASN A 193 18.74 26.45 -6.52
CA ASN A 193 19.48 27.08 -7.60
C ASN A 193 20.94 26.58 -7.60
N LEU A 194 21.25 25.66 -8.53
CA LEU A 194 22.59 25.09 -8.67
C LEU A 194 23.63 26.11 -9.16
N THR A 195 23.22 27.15 -9.90
CA THR A 195 24.14 28.24 -10.29
C THR A 195 24.59 29.04 -9.07
N ALA A 196 23.70 29.27 -8.10
CA ALA A 196 24.02 29.94 -6.83
C ALA A 196 24.86 29.05 -5.88
N ALA A 197 24.75 27.73 -5.99
CA ALA A 197 25.51 26.75 -5.21
C ALA A 197 26.99 26.59 -5.64
N ARG A 198 27.43 27.25 -6.74
CA ARG A 198 28.78 27.08 -7.31
C ARG A 198 29.85 27.81 -6.51
N SER A 199 30.81 27.07 -5.95
CA SER A 199 31.90 27.63 -5.15
C SER A 199 33.29 27.34 -5.71
N ALA A 200 34.17 28.35 -5.63
CA ALA A 200 35.61 28.18 -5.87
C ALA A 200 36.32 27.47 -4.69
N GLN A 201 35.70 27.41 -3.51
CA GLN A 201 36.20 26.70 -2.33
C GLN A 201 35.73 25.24 -2.28
N TYR A 202 34.93 24.78 -3.24
CA TYR A 202 34.38 23.42 -3.26
C TYR A 202 35.44 22.33 -3.06
N SER A 203 36.59 22.42 -3.74
CA SER A 203 37.68 21.45 -3.61
C SER A 203 38.36 21.50 -2.23
N THR A 204 38.45 22.69 -1.61
CA THR A 204 38.89 22.85 -0.22
C THR A 204 37.94 22.11 0.72
N TRP A 205 36.63 22.35 0.60
CA TRP A 205 35.61 21.75 1.45
C TRP A 205 35.49 20.23 1.26
N ALA A 206 35.56 19.75 0.01
CA ALA A 206 35.52 18.32 -0.31
C ALA A 206 36.72 17.57 0.29
N SER A 207 37.88 18.22 0.44
CA SER A 207 39.07 17.62 1.07
C SER A 207 38.93 17.37 2.57
N TRP A 208 37.86 17.87 3.20
CA TRP A 208 37.54 17.63 4.62
C TRP A 208 36.68 16.38 4.85
N ALA A 209 36.17 15.77 3.79
CA ALA A 209 35.36 14.58 3.86
C ALA A 209 36.22 13.33 4.07
N SER A 210 35.79 12.42 4.96
CA SER A 210 36.52 11.17 5.21
C SER A 210 35.59 10.04 5.64
N ALA A 211 36.02 8.79 5.45
CA ALA A 211 35.26 7.61 5.88
C ALA A 211 35.31 7.35 7.41
N ALA A 212 35.84 8.27 8.22
CA ALA A 212 35.92 8.14 9.67
C ALA A 212 34.73 8.87 10.33
N THR A 213 33.90 8.13 11.07
CA THR A 213 32.90 8.71 11.97
C THR A 213 33.58 9.48 13.11
N PRO A 214 33.05 10.65 13.53
CA PRO A 214 33.58 11.38 14.68
C PRO A 214 33.30 10.58 15.97
N SER A 215 34.36 10.20 16.70
CA SER A 215 34.20 9.59 18.03
C SER A 215 33.84 10.65 19.07
N GLY A 216 32.82 10.37 19.89
CA GLY A 216 32.37 11.24 20.98
C GLY A 216 33.46 11.63 22.00
N GLY A 217 33.24 12.75 22.68
CA GLY A 217 34.23 13.40 23.54
C GLY A 217 34.67 12.59 24.76
N ASN A 218 35.95 12.74 25.12
CA ASN A 218 36.64 12.00 26.18
C ASN A 218 35.91 12.00 27.55
N SER A 219 35.32 10.85 27.92
CA SER A 219 34.74 10.58 29.24
C SER A 219 35.40 9.35 29.87
N THR A 220 35.72 9.41 31.16
CA THR A 220 36.53 8.38 31.84
C THR A 220 35.70 7.13 32.17
N SER A 221 35.97 6.04 31.44
CA SER A 221 35.43 4.70 31.72
C SER A 221 35.82 4.16 33.11
N PRO A 222 34.89 3.44 33.76
CA PRO A 222 35.25 2.32 34.63
C PRO A 222 34.63 0.99 34.15
N GLY A 223 35.48 -0.03 33.98
CA GLY A 223 35.09 -1.41 34.31
C GLY A 223 34.31 -2.23 33.26
N THR A 224 35.06 -2.80 32.31
CA THR A 224 34.98 -4.23 31.92
C THR A 224 33.63 -4.97 31.99
N GLY A 225 33.10 -5.32 30.81
CA GLY A 225 32.61 -6.67 30.56
C GLY A 225 31.20 -7.02 31.03
N SER A 226 30.23 -6.85 30.13
CA SER A 226 29.08 -7.76 30.06
C SER A 226 28.79 -8.05 28.59
N GLY A 227 28.89 -9.32 28.19
CA GLY A 227 28.30 -9.77 26.93
C GLY A 227 26.80 -9.83 27.15
N SER A 228 26.02 -8.99 26.45
CA SER A 228 24.57 -8.93 26.63
C SER A 228 23.90 -10.19 26.07
N ASN A 229 23.81 -11.23 26.90
CA ASN A 229 22.77 -12.24 26.78
C ASN A 229 21.43 -11.53 27.00
N SER A 230 20.88 -10.98 25.93
CA SER A 230 19.53 -10.43 25.93
C SER A 230 18.55 -11.60 26.09
N THR A 231 18.23 -11.92 27.35
CA THR A 231 17.25 -12.95 27.68
C THR A 231 15.86 -12.40 27.37
N VAL A 232 15.46 -12.51 26.10
CA VAL A 232 14.07 -12.32 25.67
C VAL A 232 13.19 -13.18 26.60
N PRO A 233 12.21 -12.59 27.30
CA PRO A 233 11.36 -13.34 28.20
C PRO A 233 10.67 -14.50 27.47
N ALA A 234 10.64 -15.69 28.10
CA ALA A 234 9.94 -16.83 27.54
C ALA A 234 8.45 -16.47 27.32
N PRO A 235 7.84 -16.81 26.17
CA PRO A 235 6.45 -16.46 25.88
C PRO A 235 5.49 -16.92 26.96
N THR A 236 4.58 -16.03 27.37
CA THR A 236 3.49 -16.40 28.28
C THR A 236 2.47 -17.26 27.53
N THR A 237 1.82 -18.23 28.18
CA THR A 237 0.73 -18.99 27.55
C THR A 237 -0.60 -18.46 28.04
N LEU A 238 -1.53 -18.14 27.13
CA LEU A 238 -2.89 -17.75 27.49
C LEU A 238 -3.67 -18.98 27.99
N ASN A 239 -4.46 -18.79 29.05
CA ASN A 239 -5.31 -19.87 29.61
C ASN A 239 -6.57 -20.13 28.76
N THR A 240 -7.00 -19.15 27.97
CA THR A 240 -8.13 -19.26 27.04
C THR A 240 -7.68 -19.93 25.75
N THR A 241 -8.53 -20.80 25.21
CA THR A 241 -8.32 -21.54 23.95
C THR A 241 -9.58 -21.45 23.09
N TYR A 242 -9.39 -21.49 21.76
CA TYR A 242 -10.44 -21.17 20.79
C TYR A 242 -10.56 -22.27 19.74
N ASP A 243 -11.77 -22.47 19.21
CA ASP A 243 -12.02 -23.42 18.12
C ASP A 243 -11.45 -22.91 16.80
N VAL A 244 -11.48 -21.59 16.56
CA VAL A 244 -10.83 -20.96 15.40
C VAL A 244 -10.06 -19.70 15.82
N ILE A 245 -8.83 -19.58 15.35
CA ILE A 245 -8.03 -18.34 15.44
C ILE A 245 -7.85 -17.78 14.02
N VAL A 246 -8.39 -16.58 13.77
CA VAL A 246 -8.24 -15.85 12.51
C VAL A 246 -7.17 -14.77 12.67
N VAL A 247 -6.26 -14.68 11.70
CA VAL A 247 -5.02 -13.89 11.82
C VAL A 247 -4.95 -12.81 10.73
N GLY A 248 -5.29 -11.58 11.11
CA GLY A 248 -5.39 -10.41 10.25
C GLY A 248 -6.83 -9.92 10.15
N GLY A 249 -7.14 -8.77 10.74
CA GLY A 249 -8.44 -8.10 10.68
C GLY A 249 -8.67 -7.36 9.36
N GLY A 250 -8.26 -7.96 8.24
CA GLY A 250 -8.28 -7.35 6.91
C GLY A 250 -9.62 -7.46 6.18
N ALA A 251 -9.56 -7.20 4.86
CA ALA A 251 -10.70 -7.27 3.94
C ALA A 251 -11.41 -8.65 3.92
N SER A 252 -10.67 -9.72 4.16
CA SER A 252 -11.20 -11.09 4.26
C SER A 252 -11.39 -11.55 5.71
N GLY A 253 -10.41 -11.32 6.59
CA GLY A 253 -10.39 -11.91 7.94
C GLY A 253 -11.56 -11.51 8.83
N ILE A 254 -12.07 -10.27 8.72
CA ILE A 254 -13.28 -9.85 9.44
C ILE A 254 -14.51 -10.66 8.98
N ILE A 255 -14.67 -10.84 7.65
CA ILE A 255 -15.77 -11.62 7.07
C ILE A 255 -15.68 -13.07 7.54
N VAL A 256 -14.49 -13.67 7.46
CA VAL A 256 -14.27 -15.08 7.85
C VAL A 256 -14.52 -15.28 9.35
N ALA A 257 -14.07 -14.37 10.20
CA ALA A 257 -14.27 -14.48 11.64
C ALA A 257 -15.76 -14.38 12.02
N GLU A 258 -16.53 -13.45 11.44
CA GLU A 258 -17.98 -13.37 11.65
C GLU A 258 -18.68 -14.64 11.15
N ARG A 259 -18.46 -15.03 9.89
CA ARG A 259 -19.13 -16.17 9.25
C ARG A 259 -18.83 -17.51 9.93
N ILE A 260 -17.66 -17.66 10.55
CA ILE A 260 -17.34 -18.83 11.38
C ILE A 260 -18.00 -18.70 12.76
N ALA A 261 -18.01 -17.52 13.39
CA ALA A 261 -18.67 -17.31 14.67
C ALA A 261 -20.21 -17.50 14.59
N GLU A 262 -20.84 -17.17 13.46
CA GLU A 262 -22.26 -17.48 13.18
C GLU A 262 -22.58 -18.99 13.26
N SER A 263 -21.58 -19.89 13.17
CA SER A 263 -21.77 -21.34 13.38
C SER A 263 -21.79 -21.78 14.86
N GLY A 264 -21.53 -20.87 15.79
CA GLY A 264 -21.57 -21.11 17.25
C GLY A 264 -20.27 -21.65 17.87
N VAL A 265 -19.18 -21.74 17.11
CA VAL A 265 -17.84 -22.10 17.62
C VAL A 265 -17.11 -20.87 18.18
N SER A 266 -16.16 -21.07 19.10
CA SER A 266 -15.38 -19.96 19.68
C SER A 266 -14.33 -19.42 18.69
N VAL A 267 -14.36 -18.11 18.42
CA VAL A 267 -13.50 -17.45 17.43
C VAL A 267 -12.71 -16.30 18.05
N LEU A 268 -11.39 -16.32 17.90
CA LEU A 268 -10.51 -15.18 18.16
C LEU A 268 -10.06 -14.57 16.83
N LEU A 269 -10.28 -13.26 16.65
CA LEU A 269 -9.67 -12.47 15.59
C LEU A 269 -8.49 -11.67 16.14
N LEU A 270 -7.29 -11.96 15.64
CA LEU A 270 -6.06 -11.22 15.93
C LEU A 270 -5.80 -10.17 14.83
N GLU A 271 -5.54 -8.93 15.22
CA GLU A 271 -5.05 -7.88 14.33
C GLU A 271 -3.78 -7.25 14.92
N ARG A 272 -2.79 -6.96 14.06
CA ARG A 272 -1.50 -6.41 14.47
C ARG A 272 -1.52 -4.91 14.73
N GLY A 273 -2.45 -4.19 14.11
CA GLY A 273 -2.62 -2.75 14.28
C GLY A 273 -3.75 -2.36 15.25
N PRO A 274 -3.97 -1.04 15.42
CA PRO A 274 -5.02 -0.49 16.25
C PRO A 274 -6.36 -0.37 15.50
N ALA A 275 -7.39 0.10 16.20
CA ALA A 275 -8.68 0.43 15.62
C ALA A 275 -8.60 1.62 14.64
N ASN A 276 -9.36 1.55 13.54
CA ASN A 276 -9.45 2.58 12.50
C ASN A 276 -10.55 3.64 12.78
N THR A 277 -11.70 3.27 13.35
CA THR A 277 -12.84 4.19 13.57
C THR A 277 -13.09 4.44 15.06
N VAL A 278 -13.71 5.58 15.41
CA VAL A 278 -14.05 5.91 16.82
C VAL A 278 -15.00 4.86 17.41
N ALA A 279 -15.93 4.35 16.60
CA ALA A 279 -16.89 3.31 17.01
C ALA A 279 -16.21 2.00 17.44
N LEU A 280 -15.02 1.71 16.90
CA LEU A 280 -14.21 0.52 17.21
C LEU A 280 -13.09 0.83 18.21
N GLY A 281 -13.14 1.99 18.89
CA GLY A 281 -12.18 2.39 19.94
C GLY A 281 -11.00 3.25 19.47
N SER A 282 -10.98 3.75 18.23
CA SER A 282 -9.89 4.61 17.76
C SER A 282 -9.95 6.01 18.38
N THR A 283 -8.79 6.54 18.79
CA THR A 283 -8.65 7.88 19.38
C THR A 283 -8.35 8.97 18.34
N GLN A 284 -8.18 8.62 17.06
CA GLN A 284 -7.81 9.54 15.97
C GLN A 284 -9.01 10.35 15.43
N GLY A 285 -9.76 11.02 16.32
CA GLY A 285 -10.90 11.85 15.94
C GLY A 285 -10.50 13.13 15.18
N LEU A 286 -11.30 13.53 14.19
CA LEU A 286 -11.07 14.73 13.37
C LEU A 286 -11.28 16.01 14.19
N SER A 287 -10.49 17.06 13.89
CA SER A 287 -10.52 18.35 14.60
C SER A 287 -11.90 19.02 14.62
N TRP A 288 -12.66 18.82 13.54
CA TRP A 288 -14.00 19.36 13.31
C TRP A 288 -15.14 18.37 13.60
N ASN A 289 -14.83 17.09 13.84
CA ASN A 289 -15.80 16.09 14.30
C ASN A 289 -15.13 14.92 15.03
N SER A 290 -15.20 14.93 16.36
CA SER A 290 -14.61 13.91 17.22
C SER A 290 -15.31 12.54 17.21
N THR A 291 -16.41 12.36 16.47
CA THR A 291 -17.06 11.04 16.29
C THR A 291 -16.62 10.31 15.01
N LEU A 292 -15.84 10.97 14.14
CA LEU A 292 -15.29 10.39 12.92
C LEU A 292 -13.76 10.48 12.93
N THR A 293 -13.10 9.49 12.33
CA THR A 293 -11.66 9.50 12.05
C THR A 293 -11.38 9.85 10.58
N PRO A 294 -10.13 10.15 10.20
CA PRO A 294 -9.76 10.30 8.79
C PRO A 294 -10.17 9.14 7.89
N TYR A 295 -10.18 7.91 8.43
CA TYR A 295 -10.55 6.71 7.70
C TYR A 295 -12.04 6.64 7.33
N ASP A 296 -12.90 7.32 8.10
CA ASP A 296 -14.36 7.29 7.92
C ASP A 296 -14.86 8.15 6.74
N VAL A 297 -14.14 9.23 6.40
CA VAL A 297 -14.57 10.25 5.44
C VAL A 297 -14.13 9.87 4.02
N PRO A 298 -15.04 9.67 3.05
CA PRO A 298 -14.68 9.19 1.71
C PRO A 298 -13.62 10.04 0.98
N ALA A 299 -13.74 11.36 1.02
CA ALA A 299 -12.80 12.25 0.34
C ALA A 299 -11.36 12.19 0.89
N LEU A 300 -11.18 11.92 2.20
CA LEU A 300 -9.86 11.75 2.79
C LEU A 300 -9.15 10.47 2.30
N GLY A 301 -9.88 9.52 1.72
CA GLY A 301 -9.35 8.20 1.34
C GLY A 301 -8.19 8.20 0.35
N SER A 302 -8.01 9.25 -0.46
CA SER A 302 -6.84 9.41 -1.34
C SER A 302 -5.69 10.20 -0.71
N SER A 303 -5.92 10.89 0.41
CA SER A 303 -4.92 11.67 1.15
C SER A 303 -4.46 11.02 2.46
N LEU A 304 -5.00 9.85 2.85
CA LEU A 304 -4.64 9.15 4.10
C LEU A 304 -3.13 8.92 4.28
N ALA A 305 -2.37 8.72 3.19
CA ALA A 305 -0.91 8.65 3.25
C ALA A 305 -0.26 9.92 3.83
N SER A 306 -0.81 11.09 3.54
CA SER A 306 -0.35 12.40 4.02
C SER A 306 -0.90 12.77 5.41
N ILE A 307 -1.75 11.92 6.02
CA ILE A 307 -2.38 12.21 7.32
C ILE A 307 -1.61 11.50 8.43
N SER A 308 -1.00 12.29 9.31
CA SER A 308 -0.23 11.78 10.45
C SER A 308 -1.10 10.93 11.38
N GLY A 309 -0.51 9.88 11.95
CA GLY A 309 -1.22 8.85 12.71
C GLY A 309 -1.71 7.65 11.88
N THR A 310 -1.76 7.76 10.54
CA THR A 310 -2.17 6.67 9.64
C THR A 310 -1.23 5.48 9.73
N LYS A 311 -1.80 4.26 9.85
CA LYS A 311 -1.02 3.03 10.11
C LYS A 311 -0.82 2.17 8.87
N PHE A 312 0.33 2.39 8.23
CA PHE A 312 0.91 1.50 7.22
C PHE A 312 1.87 0.50 7.86
N CYS A 313 2.24 -0.55 7.12
CA CYS A 313 3.32 -1.44 7.52
C CYS A 313 4.71 -0.97 7.11
N SER A 314 5.66 -1.24 8.00
CA SER A 314 7.11 -1.15 7.77
C SER A 314 7.75 -2.48 7.33
N ASP A 315 7.03 -3.60 7.46
CA ASP A 315 7.56 -4.97 7.29
C ASP A 315 7.16 -5.67 5.97
N THR A 316 6.45 -4.95 5.09
CA THR A 316 5.92 -5.44 3.80
C THR A 316 6.68 -4.90 2.59
N ALA A 317 6.74 -5.68 1.51
CA ALA A 317 7.48 -5.35 0.29
C ALA A 317 6.88 -4.18 -0.52
N SER A 318 5.64 -3.80 -0.23
CA SER A 318 4.94 -2.62 -0.73
C SER A 318 3.92 -2.14 0.31
N THR A 319 3.17 -1.09 -0.02
CA THR A 319 2.13 -0.49 0.82
C THR A 319 1.10 -1.50 1.30
N ALA A 320 0.89 -1.57 2.62
CA ALA A 320 -0.18 -2.34 3.23
C ALA A 320 -0.75 -1.60 4.45
N GLY A 321 -2.07 -1.65 4.65
CA GLY A 321 -2.72 -1.09 5.82
C GLY A 321 -2.63 -2.03 7.02
N CYS A 322 -2.12 -1.54 8.14
CA CYS A 322 -1.81 -2.34 9.33
C CYS A 322 -2.54 -1.77 10.55
N LEU A 323 -3.85 -1.99 10.51
CA LEU A 323 -4.92 -1.49 11.37
C LEU A 323 -6.18 -2.32 11.09
N LEU A 324 -7.20 -2.19 11.92
CA LEU A 324 -8.48 -2.89 11.71
C LEU A 324 -9.13 -2.51 10.35
N GLY A 325 -9.59 -3.51 9.60
CA GLY A 325 -10.01 -3.43 8.20
C GLY A 325 -8.87 -3.50 7.16
N GLY A 326 -7.61 -3.46 7.61
CA GLY A 326 -6.42 -3.53 6.76
C GLY A 326 -6.41 -2.49 5.64
N SER A 327 -5.95 -2.88 4.44
CA SER A 327 -5.93 -1.99 3.28
C SER A 327 -7.32 -1.46 2.85
N SER A 328 -8.44 -2.11 3.23
CA SER A 328 -9.78 -1.56 2.93
C SER A 328 -10.14 -0.32 3.77
N SER A 329 -9.43 -0.10 4.88
CA SER A 329 -9.53 1.13 5.70
C SER A 329 -8.75 2.31 5.13
N ILE A 330 -7.76 2.08 4.25
CA ILE A 330 -6.82 3.12 3.77
C ILE A 330 -6.83 3.35 2.25
N ASN A 331 -7.43 2.47 1.45
CA ASN A 331 -7.45 2.62 -0.01
C ASN A 331 -8.38 3.76 -0.49
N GLY A 332 -8.32 4.07 -1.79
CA GLY A 332 -9.20 5.01 -2.47
C GLY A 332 -10.64 4.54 -2.71
N LEU A 333 -11.19 3.69 -1.84
CA LEU A 333 -12.59 3.22 -1.79
C LEU A 333 -13.15 2.50 -3.03
N ASN A 334 -12.41 2.34 -4.13
CA ASN A 334 -12.87 1.65 -5.35
C ASN A 334 -13.42 0.24 -5.04
N PHE A 335 -14.68 -0.02 -5.42
CA PHE A 335 -15.41 -1.25 -5.16
C PHE A 335 -16.05 -1.77 -6.44
N ILE A 336 -15.17 -2.11 -7.39
CA ILE A 336 -15.55 -2.64 -8.68
C ILE A 336 -15.94 -4.10 -8.47
N ARG A 337 -17.22 -4.43 -8.68
CA ARG A 337 -17.68 -5.82 -8.65
C ARG A 337 -16.95 -6.61 -9.76
N PRO A 338 -16.37 -7.78 -9.47
CA PRO A 338 -15.70 -8.60 -10.48
C PRO A 338 -16.68 -9.00 -11.58
N ALA A 339 -16.15 -9.20 -12.78
CA ALA A 339 -16.86 -9.85 -13.86
C ALA A 339 -16.79 -11.37 -13.70
N ALA A 340 -17.71 -12.11 -14.32
CA ALA A 340 -17.71 -13.58 -14.25
C ALA A 340 -16.42 -14.21 -14.82
N HIS A 341 -15.78 -13.56 -15.81
CA HIS A 341 -14.50 -14.00 -16.36
C HIS A 341 -13.31 -13.80 -15.39
N ASP A 342 -13.40 -12.92 -14.39
CA ASP A 342 -12.36 -12.80 -13.35
C ASP A 342 -12.20 -14.11 -12.53
N PHE A 343 -13.17 -15.04 -12.68
CA PHE A 343 -13.17 -16.37 -12.10
C PHE A 343 -12.85 -17.51 -13.10
N GLU A 344 -12.56 -17.22 -14.38
CA GLU A 344 -12.36 -18.28 -15.40
C GLU A 344 -11.08 -19.11 -15.19
N ASN A 345 -10.05 -18.48 -14.61
CA ASN A 345 -8.77 -19.10 -14.24
C ASN A 345 -8.78 -19.76 -12.85
N TRP A 346 -9.94 -19.87 -12.18
CA TRP A 346 -10.05 -20.51 -10.86
C TRP A 346 -10.39 -22.01 -10.97
N PRO A 347 -10.02 -22.83 -9.97
CA PRO A 347 -10.42 -24.22 -9.94
C PRO A 347 -11.95 -24.40 -9.85
N THR A 348 -12.46 -25.50 -10.41
CA THR A 348 -13.88 -25.87 -10.31
C THR A 348 -14.37 -25.88 -8.86
N GLY A 349 -15.52 -25.27 -8.58
CA GLY A 349 -16.01 -25.00 -7.23
C GLY A 349 -15.54 -23.65 -6.65
N TRP A 350 -14.91 -22.82 -7.49
CA TRP A 350 -14.55 -21.41 -7.30
C TRP A 350 -14.74 -20.55 -8.56
N ASP A 351 -15.24 -21.13 -9.64
CA ASP A 351 -15.84 -20.44 -10.79
C ASP A 351 -17.00 -19.51 -10.37
N TRP A 352 -17.40 -18.57 -11.26
CA TRP A 352 -18.42 -17.56 -10.95
C TRP A 352 -19.73 -18.15 -10.41
N ASP A 353 -20.26 -19.19 -11.06
CA ASP A 353 -21.51 -19.85 -10.64
C ASP A 353 -21.36 -20.46 -9.23
N SER A 354 -20.19 -21.01 -8.91
CA SER A 354 -19.87 -21.53 -7.57
C SER A 354 -19.67 -20.46 -6.49
N VAL A 355 -19.52 -19.18 -6.84
CA VAL A 355 -19.32 -18.07 -5.88
C VAL A 355 -20.40 -16.99 -5.92
N SER A 356 -21.37 -17.07 -6.83
CA SER A 356 -22.43 -16.05 -7.01
C SER A 356 -23.24 -15.83 -5.73
N ASP A 357 -23.64 -16.90 -5.04
CA ASP A 357 -24.33 -16.84 -3.75
C ASP A 357 -23.49 -16.13 -2.66
N ALA A 358 -22.16 -16.21 -2.74
CA ALA A 358 -21.25 -15.53 -1.83
C ALA A 358 -21.11 -14.03 -2.18
N ALA A 359 -21.18 -13.70 -3.47
CA ALA A 359 -21.24 -12.33 -3.93
C ALA A 359 -22.55 -11.64 -3.52
N ASP A 360 -23.70 -12.32 -3.60
CA ASP A 360 -24.99 -11.77 -3.14
C ASP A 360 -25.02 -11.55 -1.62
N ARG A 361 -24.43 -12.46 -0.82
CA ARG A 361 -24.24 -12.22 0.63
C ARG A 361 -23.40 -10.97 0.89
N LEU A 362 -22.29 -10.80 0.15
CA LEU A 362 -21.46 -9.60 0.24
C LEU A 362 -22.24 -8.33 -0.12
N TYR A 363 -22.92 -8.31 -1.27
CA TYR A 363 -23.62 -7.11 -1.74
C TYR A 363 -24.85 -6.77 -0.90
N SER A 364 -25.45 -7.73 -0.20
CA SER A 364 -26.47 -7.46 0.82
C SER A 364 -25.92 -6.76 2.08
N ARG A 365 -24.60 -6.83 2.35
CA ARG A 365 -23.94 -6.23 3.52
C ARG A 365 -23.15 -4.97 3.14
N ASN A 366 -22.53 -4.95 1.96
CA ASN A 366 -21.82 -3.83 1.36
C ASN A 366 -22.15 -3.76 -0.15
N PRO A 367 -23.26 -3.12 -0.56
CA PRO A 367 -23.67 -3.07 -1.97
C PRO A 367 -22.71 -2.27 -2.85
N GLY A 368 -21.98 -1.31 -2.25
CA GLY A 368 -21.34 -0.20 -2.94
C GLY A 368 -22.34 0.83 -3.46
N THR A 369 -21.84 1.93 -4.02
CA THR A 369 -22.64 2.94 -4.71
C THR A 369 -21.83 3.67 -5.78
N THR A 370 -22.48 4.06 -6.88
CA THR A 370 -21.98 5.02 -7.87
C THR A 370 -22.39 6.46 -7.55
N GLN A 371 -23.34 6.66 -6.62
CA GLN A 371 -23.99 7.93 -6.30
C GLN A 371 -24.07 8.12 -4.76
N PRO A 372 -23.00 8.58 -4.09
CA PRO A 372 -22.93 8.63 -2.62
C PRO A 372 -23.55 9.88 -1.97
N SER A 373 -23.90 10.91 -2.75
CA SER A 373 -24.50 12.16 -2.26
C SER A 373 -26.02 12.01 -2.10
N ALA A 374 -26.57 12.31 -0.92
CA ALA A 374 -27.99 12.14 -0.59
C ALA A 374 -28.94 12.97 -1.47
N ASP A 375 -28.47 14.10 -1.99
CA ASP A 375 -29.22 14.96 -2.92
C ASP A 375 -29.23 14.46 -4.37
N GLY A 376 -28.58 13.33 -4.64
CA GLY A 376 -28.50 12.70 -5.96
C GLY A 376 -27.58 13.39 -6.97
N LYS A 377 -26.80 14.41 -6.57
CA LYS A 377 -25.89 15.10 -7.50
C LYS A 377 -24.48 14.50 -7.50
N TYR A 378 -23.82 14.61 -8.65
CA TYR A 378 -22.36 14.44 -8.76
C TYR A 378 -21.68 15.78 -8.51
N TYR A 379 -20.68 15.78 -7.63
CA TYR A 379 -19.88 16.95 -7.29
C TYR A 379 -18.48 16.85 -7.91
N ASP A 380 -17.89 18.01 -8.23
CA ASP A 380 -16.54 18.13 -8.83
C ASP A 380 -16.42 17.36 -10.18
N ASP A 381 -17.40 17.58 -11.06
CA ASP A 381 -17.66 16.68 -12.21
C ASP A 381 -16.84 16.97 -13.49
N LEU A 382 -15.85 17.87 -13.39
CA LEU A 382 -15.04 18.36 -14.51
C LEU A 382 -14.32 17.23 -15.24
N ALA A 383 -13.65 16.35 -14.50
CA ALA A 383 -12.89 15.25 -15.09
C ALA A 383 -13.79 14.20 -15.75
N TYR A 384 -14.99 13.95 -15.22
CA TYR A 384 -15.94 13.01 -15.84
C TYR A 384 -16.50 13.56 -17.15
N THR A 385 -17.06 14.77 -17.10
CA THR A 385 -17.65 15.45 -18.28
C THR A 385 -16.64 15.64 -19.40
N THR A 386 -15.41 16.00 -19.08
CA THR A 386 -14.33 16.13 -20.07
C THR A 386 -13.99 14.77 -20.71
N TRP A 387 -13.66 13.74 -19.91
CA TRP A 387 -13.25 12.46 -20.49
C TRP A 387 -14.37 11.69 -21.17
N SER A 388 -15.62 11.78 -20.71
CA SER A 388 -16.77 11.16 -21.38
C SER A 388 -16.98 11.72 -22.79
N ALA A 389 -16.72 13.02 -23.01
CA ALA A 389 -16.77 13.64 -24.33
C ALA A 389 -15.63 13.18 -25.27
N TYR A 390 -14.41 12.97 -24.75
CA TYR A 390 -13.30 12.40 -25.53
C TYR A 390 -13.53 10.93 -25.87
N LEU A 391 -13.94 10.10 -24.89
CA LEU A 391 -14.17 8.66 -25.05
C LEU A 391 -15.39 8.36 -25.95
N GLY A 392 -16.48 9.13 -25.82
CA GLY A 392 -17.67 8.99 -26.64
C GLY A 392 -17.42 9.24 -28.14
N GLN A 393 -16.49 10.14 -28.48
CA GLN A 393 -16.05 10.34 -29.88
C GLN A 393 -15.31 9.12 -30.45
N GLN A 394 -14.71 8.28 -29.59
CA GLN A 394 -14.08 7.01 -29.96
C GLN A 394 -15.07 5.82 -29.88
N GLY A 395 -16.36 6.09 -29.73
CA GLY A 395 -17.41 5.05 -29.67
C GLY A 395 -17.53 4.33 -28.33
N TRP A 396 -16.86 4.79 -27.26
CA TRP A 396 -17.02 4.20 -25.93
C TRP A 396 -18.40 4.50 -25.36
N SER A 397 -18.94 3.58 -24.57
CA SER A 397 -20.28 3.69 -23.98
C SER A 397 -20.27 3.91 -22.47
N GLU A 398 -21.18 4.75 -21.98
CA GLU A 398 -21.47 4.86 -20.54
C GLU A 398 -22.22 3.61 -20.05
N VAL A 399 -21.84 3.10 -18.88
CA VAL A 399 -22.54 2.04 -18.14
C VAL A 399 -22.54 2.36 -16.65
N ASP A 400 -23.52 1.88 -15.90
CA ASP A 400 -23.32 1.68 -14.46
C ASP A 400 -22.56 0.36 -14.24
N SER A 401 -21.41 0.43 -13.59
CA SER A 401 -20.53 -0.73 -13.36
C SER A 401 -20.92 -1.63 -12.18
N ILE A 402 -21.89 -1.21 -11.35
CA ILE A 402 -22.51 -2.01 -10.29
C ILE A 402 -23.65 -2.86 -10.89
N GLU A 403 -24.45 -2.29 -11.79
CA GLU A 403 -25.53 -2.99 -12.53
C GLU A 403 -25.01 -3.85 -13.70
N SER A 404 -23.94 -3.42 -14.39
CA SER A 404 -23.36 -4.12 -15.54
C SER A 404 -21.91 -4.60 -15.29
N PRO A 405 -21.62 -5.41 -14.27
CA PRO A 405 -20.24 -5.81 -13.93
C PRO A 405 -19.52 -6.55 -15.07
N ASN A 406 -20.26 -7.33 -15.88
CA ASN A 406 -19.70 -8.06 -17.03
C ASN A 406 -19.41 -7.18 -18.26
N LYS A 407 -19.77 -5.89 -18.28
CA LYS A 407 -19.38 -4.97 -19.37
C LYS A 407 -18.00 -4.39 -19.07
N LYS A 408 -17.00 -4.77 -19.87
CA LYS A 408 -15.59 -4.37 -19.73
C LYS A 408 -14.86 -4.06 -21.05
N GLN A 409 -15.57 -3.99 -22.19
CA GLN A 409 -14.99 -3.60 -23.49
C GLN A 409 -15.44 -2.19 -23.89
N ALA A 410 -14.49 -1.26 -24.10
CA ALA A 410 -14.73 0.13 -24.50
C ALA A 410 -15.88 0.82 -23.74
N VAL A 411 -15.86 0.74 -22.40
CA VAL A 411 -16.90 1.32 -21.52
C VAL A 411 -16.31 2.22 -20.44
N PHE A 412 -17.06 3.24 -20.04
CA PHE A 412 -16.79 4.06 -18.88
C PHE A 412 -18.00 4.12 -17.93
N SER A 413 -17.75 4.42 -16.66
CA SER A 413 -18.72 4.41 -15.58
C SER A 413 -18.46 5.54 -14.59
N ARG A 414 -19.53 5.98 -13.91
CA ARG A 414 -19.41 6.63 -12.60
C ARG A 414 -18.63 5.71 -11.65
N PRO A 415 -17.74 6.21 -10.76
CA PRO A 415 -16.91 5.34 -9.96
C PRO A 415 -17.74 4.48 -9.00
N ALA A 416 -17.56 3.17 -9.03
CA ALA A 416 -18.15 2.29 -8.02
C ALA A 416 -17.32 2.34 -6.73
N TRP A 417 -17.94 2.74 -5.61
CA TRP A 417 -17.25 2.91 -4.32
C TRP A 417 -17.85 2.07 -3.19
N SER A 418 -17.00 1.63 -2.28
CA SER A 418 -17.34 1.02 -0.99
C SER A 418 -17.71 2.12 0.00
N ILE A 419 -18.82 2.83 -0.27
CA ILE A 419 -19.38 3.91 0.54
C ILE A 419 -20.81 3.54 0.94
N SER A 420 -21.18 3.83 2.18
CA SER A 420 -22.54 3.63 2.71
C SER A 420 -22.82 4.67 3.80
N ASN A 421 -24.04 5.21 3.83
CA ASN A 421 -24.42 6.31 4.73
C ASN A 421 -23.43 7.49 4.74
N HIS A 422 -22.88 7.82 3.56
CA HIS A 422 -21.89 8.89 3.33
C HIS A 422 -20.52 8.70 4.02
N LEU A 423 -20.26 7.49 4.53
CA LEU A 423 -18.99 7.07 5.14
C LEU A 423 -18.32 5.98 4.31
N ARG A 424 -17.02 5.77 4.51
CA ARG A 424 -16.34 4.54 4.07
C ARG A 424 -17.08 3.32 4.63
N ALA A 425 -17.37 2.35 3.77
CA ALA A 425 -17.96 1.05 4.14
C ALA A 425 -16.87 -0.03 4.29
N GLY A 426 -17.14 -1.26 3.86
CA GLY A 426 -16.22 -2.39 4.01
C GLY A 426 -16.25 -3.03 5.40
N PRO A 427 -15.53 -4.15 5.62
CA PRO A 427 -15.82 -5.08 6.70
C PRO A 427 -15.75 -4.52 8.13
N ALA A 428 -14.86 -3.56 8.38
CA ALA A 428 -14.83 -2.86 9.68
C ALA A 428 -16.14 -2.14 10.02
N ARG A 429 -16.98 -1.78 9.03
CA ARG A 429 -18.28 -1.12 9.22
C ARG A 429 -19.49 -1.94 8.77
N THR A 430 -19.31 -3.00 7.97
CA THR A 430 -20.43 -3.84 7.45
C THR A 430 -20.43 -5.29 7.96
N TYR A 431 -19.38 -5.70 8.68
CA TYR A 431 -19.25 -7.04 9.27
C TYR A 431 -18.88 -6.97 10.77
N MET A 432 -17.81 -6.27 11.15
CA MET A 432 -17.35 -6.19 12.55
C MET A 432 -18.46 -5.84 13.56
N PRO A 433 -19.37 -4.87 13.31
CA PRO A 433 -20.44 -4.55 14.28
C PRO A 433 -21.45 -5.68 14.52
N PHE A 434 -21.49 -6.71 13.66
CA PHE A 434 -22.28 -7.93 13.86
C PHE A 434 -21.45 -9.01 14.57
N ALA A 435 -20.16 -9.15 14.25
CA ALA A 435 -19.25 -10.03 14.97
C ALA A 435 -19.16 -9.67 16.47
N GLU A 436 -19.08 -8.38 16.79
CA GLU A 436 -19.07 -7.85 18.17
C GLU A 436 -20.38 -8.08 18.96
N GLN A 437 -21.44 -8.60 18.32
CA GLN A 437 -22.69 -9.01 18.97
C GLN A 437 -22.77 -10.52 19.28
N LEU A 438 -21.74 -11.30 18.92
CA LEU A 438 -21.70 -12.75 19.13
C LEU A 438 -20.93 -13.08 20.42
N ASP A 439 -21.61 -13.69 21.41
CA ASP A 439 -21.03 -14.09 22.71
C ASP A 439 -19.79 -15.03 22.59
N ASN A 440 -19.59 -15.63 21.42
CA ASN A 440 -18.51 -16.56 21.07
C ASN A 440 -17.40 -15.95 20.18
N PHE A 441 -17.40 -14.64 19.96
CA PHE A 441 -16.37 -13.90 19.22
C PHE A 441 -15.52 -13.01 20.14
N GLU A 442 -14.20 -13.00 19.93
CA GLU A 442 -13.25 -12.09 20.60
C GLU A 442 -12.36 -11.38 19.56
N LEU A 443 -12.19 -10.07 19.72
CA LEU A 443 -11.24 -9.26 18.93
C LEU A 443 -10.07 -8.83 19.80
N LYS A 444 -8.84 -9.15 19.37
CA LYS A 444 -7.61 -8.71 20.03
C LYS A 444 -6.72 -7.92 19.05
N LEU A 445 -6.68 -6.62 19.26
CA LEU A 445 -5.87 -5.64 18.50
C LEU A 445 -4.40 -5.63 18.96
N GLU A 446 -3.57 -4.87 18.23
CA GLU A 446 -2.15 -4.59 18.53
C GLU A 446 -1.31 -5.86 18.83
N SER A 447 -1.69 -6.98 18.20
CA SER A 447 -1.18 -8.33 18.47
C SER A 447 -0.66 -8.98 17.18
N SER A 448 0.64 -8.83 16.92
CA SER A 448 1.29 -9.37 15.72
C SER A 448 1.51 -10.88 15.84
N VAL A 449 0.93 -11.70 14.95
CA VAL A 449 1.30 -13.11 14.85
C VAL A 449 2.64 -13.24 14.12
N ILE A 450 3.59 -13.89 14.79
CA ILE A 450 4.94 -14.15 14.28
C ILE A 450 5.01 -15.51 13.57
N GLN A 451 4.32 -16.51 14.12
CA GLN A 451 4.44 -17.92 13.72
C GLN A 451 3.16 -18.70 14.10
N VAL A 452 2.80 -19.73 13.33
CA VAL A 452 1.86 -20.76 13.79
C VAL A 452 2.64 -21.90 14.44
N LEU A 453 2.21 -22.32 15.63
CA LEU A 453 2.87 -23.39 16.39
C LEU A 453 2.28 -24.73 15.98
N ARG A 454 3.12 -25.74 15.75
CA ARG A 454 2.69 -27.03 15.20
C ARG A 454 3.48 -28.22 15.74
N ASN A 455 2.84 -29.38 15.70
CA ASN A 455 3.43 -30.69 15.94
C ASN A 455 3.25 -31.52 14.67
N GLY A 456 4.31 -31.67 13.88
CA GLY A 456 4.22 -32.23 12.52
C GLY A 456 3.27 -31.43 11.63
N THR A 457 2.18 -32.07 11.21
CA THR A 457 1.13 -31.54 10.31
C THR A 457 0.04 -30.75 11.04
N THR A 458 -0.10 -30.93 12.35
CA THR A 458 -1.21 -30.34 13.14
C THR A 458 -0.75 -29.04 13.81
N ILE A 459 -1.45 -27.94 13.54
CA ILE A 459 -1.29 -26.67 14.25
C ILE A 459 -1.89 -26.80 15.65
N THR A 460 -1.17 -26.31 16.67
CA THR A 460 -1.58 -26.32 18.08
C THR A 460 -1.95 -24.93 18.61
N GLY A 461 -1.53 -23.87 17.93
CA GLY A 461 -1.75 -22.49 18.35
C GLY A 461 -0.99 -21.47 17.51
N VAL A 462 -0.89 -20.24 18.01
CA VAL A 462 -0.12 -19.15 17.41
C VAL A 462 0.81 -18.49 18.42
N LEU A 463 1.96 -18.02 17.95
CA LEU A 463 2.86 -17.15 18.70
C LEU A 463 2.57 -15.69 18.31
N THR A 464 2.10 -14.91 19.27
CA THR A 464 1.86 -13.47 19.14
C THR A 464 2.96 -12.67 19.82
N GLN A 465 3.21 -11.45 19.32
CA GLN A 465 4.03 -10.42 19.94
C GLN A 465 3.23 -9.11 19.98
N ALA A 466 3.24 -8.44 21.14
CA ALA A 466 2.62 -7.14 21.34
C ALA A 466 3.59 -5.99 21.01
N THR A 467 3.08 -4.76 20.95
CA THR A 467 3.85 -3.55 20.62
C THR A 467 4.94 -3.17 21.64
N ASP A 468 4.87 -3.71 22.86
CA ASP A 468 5.93 -3.61 23.89
C ASP A 468 7.04 -4.68 23.74
N GLY A 469 6.95 -5.52 22.71
CA GLY A 469 7.86 -6.63 22.43
C GLY A 469 7.58 -7.90 23.24
N SER A 470 6.57 -7.91 24.14
CA SER A 470 6.21 -9.09 24.92
C SER A 470 5.53 -10.16 24.05
N SER A 471 5.81 -11.43 24.34
CA SER A 471 5.33 -12.57 23.53
C SER A 471 4.32 -13.43 24.28
N GLN A 472 3.28 -13.88 23.57
CA GLN A 472 2.22 -14.73 24.08
C GLN A 472 1.83 -15.84 23.10
N ILE A 473 1.76 -17.06 23.62
CA ILE A 473 1.22 -18.25 22.96
C ILE A 473 -0.29 -18.31 23.22
N ILE A 474 -1.07 -18.47 22.16
CA ILE A 474 -2.52 -18.72 22.22
C ILE A 474 -2.79 -20.08 21.59
N ASN A 475 -3.35 -21.02 22.34
CA ASN A 475 -3.58 -22.39 21.89
C ASN A 475 -4.99 -22.57 21.30
N LEU A 476 -5.12 -23.57 20.44
CA LEU A 476 -6.40 -24.05 19.93
C LEU A 476 -7.08 -25.01 20.92
N ASN A 477 -8.40 -25.13 20.79
CA ASN A 477 -9.13 -26.29 21.27
C ASN A 477 -8.74 -27.56 20.48
N ALA A 478 -9.10 -28.73 21.00
CA ALA A 478 -8.92 -29.98 20.25
C ALA A 478 -9.70 -29.92 18.92
N ASN A 479 -9.05 -30.29 17.81
CA ASN A 479 -9.56 -30.16 16.43
C ASN A 479 -9.80 -28.71 15.95
N GLY A 480 -9.33 -27.70 16.68
CA GLY A 480 -9.42 -26.29 16.29
C GLY A 480 -8.61 -25.95 15.04
N LYS A 481 -8.84 -24.76 14.47
CA LYS A 481 -8.34 -24.32 13.15
C LYS A 481 -7.61 -22.97 13.26
N VAL A 482 -6.57 -22.75 12.46
CA VAL A 482 -6.00 -21.40 12.23
C VAL A 482 -6.31 -20.96 10.81
N VAL A 483 -6.80 -19.73 10.64
CA VAL A 483 -7.00 -19.10 9.33
C VAL A 483 -6.10 -17.87 9.20
N LEU A 484 -5.14 -17.92 8.28
CA LEU A 484 -4.31 -16.77 7.94
C LEU A 484 -5.07 -15.87 6.96
N ALA A 485 -5.29 -14.61 7.34
CA ALA A 485 -5.96 -13.58 6.55
C ALA A 485 -5.14 -12.27 6.54
N SER A 486 -3.81 -12.39 6.63
CA SER A 486 -2.88 -11.27 6.84
C SER A 486 -2.48 -10.52 5.56
N GLY A 487 -2.91 -11.02 4.39
CA GLY A 487 -2.70 -10.41 3.09
C GLY A 487 -1.49 -10.95 2.33
N ALA A 488 -1.46 -10.73 1.02
CA ALA A 488 -0.47 -11.29 0.09
C ALA A 488 1.00 -10.99 0.43
N LEU A 489 1.27 -9.90 1.17
CA LEU A 489 2.61 -9.49 1.59
C LEU A 489 2.96 -9.86 3.04
N SER A 490 2.11 -10.58 3.79
CA SER A 490 2.37 -10.94 5.19
C SER A 490 1.99 -12.37 5.57
N THR A 491 0.97 -12.95 4.94
CA THR A 491 0.66 -14.37 5.07
C THR A 491 1.86 -15.27 4.68
N PRO A 492 2.59 -15.01 3.57
CA PRO A 492 3.82 -15.74 3.24
C PRO A 492 4.87 -15.73 4.35
N ARG A 493 5.05 -14.59 5.04
CA ARG A 493 5.97 -14.47 6.17
C ARG A 493 5.59 -15.37 7.33
N ILE A 494 4.31 -15.45 7.69
CA ILE A 494 3.84 -16.34 8.76
C ILE A 494 4.08 -17.81 8.37
N LEU A 495 3.86 -18.17 7.10
CA LEU A 495 4.15 -19.51 6.58
C LEU A 495 5.65 -19.84 6.64
N TRP A 496 6.53 -18.98 6.09
CA TRP A 496 7.98 -19.17 6.12
C TRP A 496 8.51 -19.26 7.56
N ASN A 497 8.08 -18.36 8.45
CA ASN A 497 8.40 -18.40 9.87
C ASN A 497 7.98 -19.73 10.53
N SER A 498 6.96 -20.41 10.01
CA SER A 498 6.45 -21.68 10.54
C SER A 498 7.07 -22.93 9.87
N GLY A 499 8.12 -22.75 9.06
CA GLY A 499 8.77 -23.83 8.32
C GLY A 499 7.90 -24.37 7.17
N ILE A 500 7.13 -23.51 6.52
CA ILE A 500 6.27 -23.83 5.37
C ILE A 500 6.68 -22.92 4.20
N GLY A 501 7.15 -23.51 3.11
CA GLY A 501 7.71 -22.78 1.97
C GLY A 501 8.98 -23.46 1.42
N ARG A 502 9.53 -22.89 0.34
CA ARG A 502 10.75 -23.42 -0.28
C ARG A 502 12.00 -23.17 0.56
N SER A 503 12.98 -24.04 0.37
CA SER A 503 14.19 -24.10 1.22
C SER A 503 15.07 -22.85 1.16
N ASP A 504 14.99 -22.04 0.10
CA ASP A 504 15.65 -20.74 -0.02
C ASP A 504 15.10 -19.73 1.00
N ALA A 505 13.80 -19.47 0.99
CA ALA A 505 13.15 -18.59 1.96
C ALA A 505 13.29 -19.11 3.41
N LEU A 506 13.14 -20.42 3.62
CA LEU A 506 13.32 -21.03 4.94
C LEU A 506 14.78 -20.94 5.44
N ASN A 507 15.77 -21.04 4.55
CA ASN A 507 17.17 -20.83 4.95
C ASN A 507 17.43 -19.38 5.35
N VAL A 508 16.84 -18.38 4.67
CA VAL A 508 16.98 -16.97 5.07
C VAL A 508 16.39 -16.72 6.47
N VAL A 509 15.24 -17.31 6.81
CA VAL A 509 14.71 -17.26 8.18
C VAL A 509 15.67 -17.94 9.16
N LYS A 510 16.15 -19.14 8.83
CA LYS A 510 17.04 -19.96 9.69
C LYS A 510 18.36 -19.27 10.03
N THR A 511 18.92 -18.48 9.12
CA THR A 511 20.17 -17.71 9.32
C THR A 511 19.92 -16.22 9.57
N GLY A 512 18.66 -15.82 9.78
CA GLY A 512 18.25 -14.44 9.91
C GLY A 512 18.52 -13.83 11.28
N THR A 513 18.30 -12.51 11.37
CA THR A 513 18.36 -11.71 12.60
C THR A 513 16.99 -11.48 13.24
N SER A 514 15.91 -11.98 12.63
CA SER A 514 14.52 -11.87 13.13
C SER A 514 14.24 -12.61 14.45
N GLY A 515 15.14 -13.50 14.89
CA GLY A 515 14.98 -14.31 16.11
C GLY A 515 13.95 -15.44 16.01
N VAL A 516 13.35 -15.66 14.84
CA VAL A 516 12.35 -16.71 14.61
C VAL A 516 13.01 -18.10 14.68
N SER A 517 12.49 -18.97 15.55
CA SER A 517 12.92 -20.36 15.65
C SER A 517 12.08 -21.26 14.74
N LEU A 518 12.66 -21.71 13.62
CA LEU A 518 12.03 -22.70 12.75
C LEU A 518 11.93 -24.09 13.44
N PRO A 519 10.93 -24.92 13.09
CA PRO A 519 10.96 -26.34 13.40
C PRO A 519 12.13 -27.05 12.69
N ASP A 520 12.44 -28.27 13.12
CA ASP A 520 13.49 -29.10 12.52
C ASP A 520 13.27 -29.29 11.01
N SER A 521 14.36 -29.35 10.24
CA SER A 521 14.29 -29.41 8.77
C SER A 521 13.81 -30.75 8.20
N SER A 522 13.54 -31.75 9.04
CA SER A 522 12.75 -32.94 8.70
C SER A 522 11.25 -32.65 8.57
N ASP A 523 10.78 -31.61 9.26
CA ASP A 523 9.37 -31.29 9.45
C ASP A 523 8.95 -30.09 8.59
N TRP A 524 9.86 -29.55 7.76
CA TRP A 524 9.58 -28.47 6.81
C TRP A 524 8.62 -28.95 5.72
N ILE A 525 7.66 -28.09 5.36
CA ILE A 525 6.67 -28.39 4.33
C ILE A 525 7.04 -27.58 3.08
N ASP A 526 7.68 -28.25 2.11
CA ASP A 526 8.12 -27.62 0.86
C ASP A 526 6.91 -27.25 -0.01
N LEU A 527 6.67 -25.94 -0.16
CA LEU A 527 5.55 -25.37 -0.90
C LEU A 527 5.98 -24.09 -1.62
N PRO A 528 5.35 -23.73 -2.75
CA PRO A 528 5.70 -22.54 -3.54
C PRO A 528 5.21 -21.21 -2.92
N VAL A 529 5.33 -21.06 -1.60
CA VAL A 529 4.99 -19.83 -0.86
C VAL A 529 5.88 -18.68 -1.33
N GLY A 530 5.25 -17.62 -1.87
CA GLY A 530 5.91 -16.41 -2.39
C GLY A 530 5.97 -16.32 -3.91
N HIS A 531 5.96 -17.44 -4.63
CA HIS A 531 5.93 -17.45 -6.10
C HIS A 531 4.50 -17.13 -6.62
N ASN A 532 4.37 -16.90 -7.94
CA ASN A 532 3.11 -16.44 -8.57
C ASN A 532 2.60 -15.12 -7.97
N LEU A 533 3.49 -14.26 -7.44
CA LEU A 533 3.14 -12.91 -7.03
C LEU A 533 2.66 -12.15 -8.27
N LYS A 534 1.47 -11.56 -8.21
CA LYS A 534 0.91 -10.72 -9.27
C LYS A 534 0.43 -9.40 -8.66
N ASP A 535 0.50 -8.33 -9.44
CA ASP A 535 -0.03 -7.00 -9.13
C ASP A 535 -0.37 -6.28 -10.46
N HIS A 536 -1.31 -5.34 -10.42
CA HIS A 536 -1.61 -4.51 -11.59
C HIS A 536 -0.41 -3.62 -11.92
N SER A 537 -0.01 -3.59 -13.20
CA SER A 537 1.05 -2.67 -13.66
C SER A 537 0.43 -1.29 -13.85
N GLN A 538 0.79 -0.29 -13.03
CA GLN A 538 0.16 1.05 -13.06
C GLN A 538 1.10 2.11 -13.66
N VAL A 539 0.57 3.01 -14.50
CA VAL A 539 1.21 4.31 -14.80
C VAL A 539 0.21 5.45 -14.57
N PRO A 540 0.63 6.60 -14.00
CA PRO A 540 -0.12 7.84 -14.10
C PRO A 540 0.09 8.46 -15.49
N LEU A 541 -0.99 8.93 -16.10
CA LEU A 541 -1.01 9.73 -17.31
C LEU A 541 -1.62 11.09 -16.97
N GLU A 542 -0.83 12.16 -17.07
CA GLU A 542 -1.16 13.49 -16.55
C GLU A 542 -1.41 14.48 -17.69
N PHE A 543 -2.57 15.14 -17.66
CA PHE A 543 -3.05 16.01 -18.72
C PHE A 543 -3.38 17.39 -18.16
N THR A 544 -2.75 18.42 -18.72
CA THR A 544 -3.12 19.82 -18.45
C THR A 544 -4.45 20.15 -19.14
N THR A 545 -5.32 20.85 -18.42
CA THR A 545 -6.60 21.35 -18.92
C THR A 545 -6.50 22.78 -19.45
N SER A 546 -7.32 23.12 -20.44
CA SER A 546 -7.59 24.52 -20.81
C SER A 546 -9.10 24.72 -20.99
N PRO A 547 -9.75 25.66 -20.27
CA PRO A 547 -9.18 26.62 -19.33
C PRO A 547 -8.66 25.99 -18.03
N ALA A 548 -8.07 26.82 -17.17
CA ALA A 548 -7.60 26.48 -15.84
C ALA A 548 -8.74 26.10 -14.87
N PHE A 549 -8.46 25.29 -13.85
CA PHE A 549 -9.37 25.00 -12.73
C PHE A 549 -8.61 24.79 -11.40
N LYS A 550 -9.29 25.09 -10.30
CA LYS A 550 -8.81 24.84 -8.93
C LYS A 550 -9.32 23.47 -8.46
N ALA A 551 -8.44 22.56 -8.08
CA ALA A 551 -8.79 21.27 -7.51
C ALA A 551 -9.34 21.37 -6.07
N PHE A 552 -10.12 20.38 -5.67
CA PHE A 552 -10.65 20.25 -4.32
C PHE A 552 -9.54 19.87 -3.32
N ASP A 553 -9.48 20.55 -2.17
CA ASP A 553 -8.45 20.28 -1.15
C ASP A 553 -8.77 19.04 -0.30
N PHE A 554 -8.45 17.87 -0.84
CA PHE A 554 -8.59 16.58 -0.17
C PHE A 554 -7.70 16.44 1.08
N THR A 555 -6.63 17.24 1.22
CA THR A 555 -5.63 17.08 2.30
C THR A 555 -5.90 18.04 3.45
N GLY A 556 -6.21 19.31 3.18
CA GLY A 556 -6.64 20.30 4.17
C GLY A 556 -7.97 19.94 4.84
N LEU A 557 -8.83 19.17 4.16
CA LEU A 557 -10.08 18.62 4.72
C LEU A 557 -9.92 17.91 6.08
N ALA A 558 -8.76 17.33 6.39
CA ALA A 558 -8.52 16.65 7.66
C ALA A 558 -8.36 17.61 8.85
N THR A 559 -7.94 18.87 8.61
CA THR A 559 -7.52 19.82 9.65
C THR A 559 -8.28 21.15 9.61
N ALA A 560 -8.53 21.68 8.41
CA ALA A 560 -9.16 22.97 8.13
C ALA A 560 -10.14 22.86 6.93
N PRO A 561 -11.30 22.19 7.10
CA PRO A 561 -12.30 22.04 6.05
C PRO A 561 -12.93 23.40 5.65
N VAL A 562 -13.40 23.49 4.41
CA VAL A 562 -14.22 24.62 3.95
C VAL A 562 -15.64 24.49 4.51
N ASP A 563 -16.12 25.53 5.20
CA ASP A 563 -17.42 25.51 5.90
C ASP A 563 -18.61 25.10 5.00
N THR A 564 -18.65 25.56 3.75
CA THR A 564 -19.74 25.26 2.81
C THR A 564 -19.79 23.81 2.37
N ASP A 565 -18.63 23.17 2.17
CA ASP A 565 -18.55 21.75 1.83
C ASP A 565 -18.87 20.89 3.06
N LEU A 566 -18.39 21.32 4.24
CA LEU A 566 -18.70 20.68 5.51
C LEU A 566 -20.20 20.79 5.86
N ASP A 567 -20.88 21.89 5.53
CA ASP A 567 -22.32 22.05 5.71
C ASP A 567 -23.14 21.20 4.73
N LEU A 568 -22.66 20.96 3.50
CA LEU A 568 -23.24 19.93 2.63
C LEU A 568 -23.03 18.52 3.19
N TYR A 569 -21.84 18.23 3.74
CA TYR A 569 -21.52 16.92 4.33
C TYR A 569 -22.38 16.59 5.55
N LYS A 570 -22.68 17.58 6.40
CA LYS A 570 -23.66 17.45 7.51
C LYS A 570 -25.08 17.11 7.02
N GLN A 571 -25.39 17.34 5.75
CA GLN A 571 -26.64 16.97 5.07
C GLN A 571 -26.48 15.70 4.21
N GLY A 572 -25.41 14.93 4.39
CA GLY A 572 -25.12 13.71 3.61
C GLY A 572 -24.83 13.96 2.14
N SER A 573 -24.40 15.17 1.75
CA SER A 573 -24.22 15.57 0.36
C SER A 573 -22.87 16.26 0.09
N GLY A 574 -22.53 16.49 -1.17
CA GLY A 574 -21.33 17.25 -1.55
C GLY A 574 -20.06 16.42 -1.70
N THR A 575 -18.98 17.06 -2.16
CA THR A 575 -17.71 16.41 -2.55
C THR A 575 -17.10 15.52 -1.46
N ILE A 576 -17.28 15.87 -0.19
CA ILE A 576 -16.75 15.12 0.96
C ILE A 576 -17.33 13.68 1.03
N THR A 577 -18.53 13.46 0.48
CA THR A 577 -19.18 12.13 0.40
C THR A 577 -18.61 11.21 -0.68
N GLN A 578 -17.81 11.75 -1.60
CA GLN A 578 -17.16 11.03 -2.70
C GLN A 578 -15.68 10.79 -2.37
N ALA A 579 -15.05 9.73 -2.90
CA ALA A 579 -13.59 9.67 -2.94
C ALA A 579 -13.05 10.56 -4.10
N ALA A 580 -11.73 10.62 -4.32
CA ALA A 580 -11.14 11.55 -5.30
C ALA A 580 -11.33 11.16 -6.78
N GLN A 581 -11.76 9.93 -7.07
CA GLN A 581 -12.01 9.45 -8.43
C GLN A 581 -13.24 10.14 -9.03
N ARG A 582 -13.27 10.28 -10.36
CA ARG A 582 -14.40 10.84 -11.12
C ARG A 582 -14.91 9.92 -12.21
N MET A 583 -14.08 9.01 -12.74
CA MET A 583 -14.49 7.98 -13.70
C MET A 583 -13.71 6.68 -13.48
N HIS A 584 -14.37 5.54 -13.70
CA HIS A 584 -13.72 4.27 -14.01
C HIS A 584 -13.96 3.95 -15.50
N LEU A 585 -12.99 3.35 -16.18
CA LEU A 585 -13.14 2.91 -17.57
C LEU A 585 -12.41 1.59 -17.80
N TRP A 586 -12.88 0.78 -18.75
CA TRP A 586 -12.27 -0.51 -19.09
C TRP A 586 -12.33 -0.81 -20.59
N THR A 587 -11.29 -1.50 -21.05
CA THR A 587 -11.29 -2.21 -22.33
C THR A 587 -10.47 -3.51 -22.21
N SER A 588 -10.51 -4.35 -23.24
CA SER A 588 -9.63 -5.50 -23.40
C SER A 588 -9.05 -5.56 -24.81
N ILE A 589 -7.88 -6.19 -24.93
CA ILE A 589 -7.16 -6.43 -26.18
C ILE A 589 -6.72 -7.89 -26.19
N ASN A 590 -6.93 -8.57 -27.31
CA ASN A 590 -6.45 -9.94 -27.51
C ASN A 590 -5.00 -9.88 -27.97
N GLY A 591 -4.07 -10.39 -27.16
CA GLY A 591 -2.65 -10.46 -27.51
C GLY A 591 -2.38 -11.42 -28.68
N THR A 592 -1.22 -11.26 -29.33
CA THR A 592 -0.76 -12.15 -30.40
C THR A 592 -0.46 -13.58 -29.93
N ASP A 593 -0.31 -13.76 -28.61
CA ASP A 593 -0.23 -15.06 -27.91
C ASP A 593 -1.60 -15.74 -27.73
N GLY A 594 -2.70 -15.06 -28.06
CA GLY A 594 -4.07 -15.54 -27.90
C GLY A 594 -4.68 -15.28 -26.51
N VAL A 595 -3.97 -14.59 -25.60
CA VAL A 595 -4.47 -14.25 -24.27
C VAL A 595 -5.16 -12.88 -24.29
N THR A 596 -6.41 -12.85 -23.82
CA THR A 596 -7.18 -11.60 -23.65
C THR A 596 -6.68 -10.86 -22.42
N ARG A 597 -6.21 -9.63 -22.60
CA ARG A 597 -5.68 -8.77 -21.53
C ARG A 597 -6.65 -7.62 -21.27
N TYR A 598 -7.02 -7.45 -20.01
CA TYR A 598 -7.91 -6.39 -19.57
C TYR A 598 -7.13 -5.18 -19.05
N LEU A 599 -7.69 -4.00 -19.33
CA LEU A 599 -7.08 -2.70 -19.11
C LEU A 599 -8.08 -1.82 -18.36
N GLN A 600 -7.66 -1.24 -17.23
CA GLN A 600 -8.47 -0.30 -16.46
C GLN A 600 -7.87 1.10 -16.55
N GLY A 601 -8.72 2.12 -16.67
CA GLY A 601 -8.39 3.50 -16.34
C GLY A 601 -9.17 3.96 -15.10
N THR A 602 -8.55 4.83 -14.31
CA THR A 602 -9.19 5.47 -13.16
C THR A 602 -8.80 6.94 -13.13
N VAL A 603 -9.80 7.81 -13.29
CA VAL A 603 -9.60 9.24 -13.57
C VAL A 603 -9.85 10.06 -12.32
N SER A 604 -9.03 11.07 -12.05
CA SER A 604 -9.18 12.02 -10.93
C SER A 604 -8.63 13.41 -11.27
N ALA A 605 -9.16 14.45 -10.62
CA ALA A 605 -8.68 15.84 -10.69
C ALA A 605 -8.27 16.30 -9.28
N MET A 606 -7.12 15.83 -8.81
CA MET A 606 -6.63 16.11 -7.45
C MET A 606 -5.72 17.35 -7.36
N ASP A 607 -5.18 17.78 -8.51
CA ASP A 607 -4.17 18.83 -8.61
C ASP A 607 -4.66 19.92 -9.56
N ASP A 608 -4.24 21.17 -9.33
CA ASP A 608 -4.67 22.31 -10.14
C ASP A 608 -4.30 22.14 -11.61
N ASP A 609 -5.21 22.57 -12.49
CA ASP A 609 -5.11 22.48 -13.95
C ASP A 609 -4.84 21.07 -14.50
N THR A 610 -4.97 20.01 -13.69
CA THR A 610 -4.49 18.66 -14.02
C THR A 610 -5.55 17.57 -13.82
N ILE A 611 -5.82 16.82 -14.89
CA ILE A 611 -6.56 15.55 -14.79
C ILE A 611 -5.58 14.40 -14.99
N THR A 612 -5.61 13.43 -14.07
CA THR A 612 -4.76 12.24 -14.11
C THR A 612 -5.60 11.00 -14.38
N ILE A 613 -5.19 10.20 -15.37
CA ILE A 613 -5.65 8.81 -15.54
C ILE A 613 -4.59 7.90 -14.94
N LYS A 614 -4.95 7.14 -13.90
CA LYS A 614 -4.19 5.95 -13.50
C LYS A 614 -4.59 4.82 -14.44
N ALA A 615 -3.71 4.49 -15.38
CA ALA A 615 -3.87 3.36 -16.29
C ALA A 615 -3.31 2.09 -15.62
N PHE A 616 -3.92 0.94 -15.89
CA PHE A 616 -3.54 -0.36 -15.32
C PHE A 616 -3.62 -1.48 -16.38
N LEU A 617 -2.61 -2.35 -16.42
CA LEU A 617 -2.76 -3.72 -16.96
C LEU A 617 -3.25 -4.64 -15.84
N THR A 618 -4.32 -5.40 -16.10
CA THR A 618 -5.11 -6.09 -15.07
C THR A 618 -5.19 -7.62 -15.30
N HIS A 619 -6.40 -8.18 -15.47
CA HIS A 619 -6.62 -9.61 -15.75
C HIS A 619 -5.96 -10.04 -17.07
N GLY A 620 -5.50 -11.29 -17.15
CA GLY A 620 -4.84 -11.85 -18.34
C GLY A 620 -3.36 -11.46 -18.52
N THR A 621 -2.76 -10.69 -17.60
CA THR A 621 -1.31 -10.44 -17.61
C THR A 621 -0.52 -11.74 -17.39
N THR A 622 0.47 -12.02 -18.23
CA THR A 622 1.27 -13.25 -18.16
C THR A 622 2.56 -13.10 -17.34
N SER A 623 2.93 -11.87 -16.98
CA SER A 623 4.02 -11.56 -16.06
C SER A 623 3.73 -12.02 -14.62
N THR A 624 4.74 -12.59 -13.94
CA THR A 624 4.65 -13.03 -12.54
C THR A 624 5.93 -12.74 -11.78
N GLY A 625 5.80 -12.16 -10.60
CA GLY A 625 6.90 -11.90 -9.68
C GLY A 625 7.08 -12.99 -8.63
N GLU A 626 7.93 -12.66 -7.67
CA GLU A 626 8.22 -13.50 -6.51
C GLU A 626 8.42 -12.61 -5.27
N LEU A 627 7.73 -12.96 -4.19
CA LEU A 627 7.95 -12.40 -2.87
C LEU A 627 8.95 -13.28 -2.11
N GLY A 628 9.97 -12.67 -1.53
CA GLY A 628 10.90 -13.30 -0.60
C GLY A 628 10.86 -12.65 0.79
N ILE A 629 11.84 -12.98 1.62
CA ILE A 629 12.03 -12.44 2.96
C ILE A 629 13.49 -12.01 3.18
N SER A 630 13.71 -10.93 3.93
CA SER A 630 15.01 -10.47 4.37
C SER A 630 15.51 -11.24 5.60
N ALA A 631 16.80 -11.12 5.91
CA ALA A 631 17.35 -11.64 7.17
C ALA A 631 16.66 -11.03 8.41
N SER A 632 16.22 -9.77 8.34
CA SER A 632 15.46 -9.09 9.40
C SER A 632 13.99 -9.51 9.48
N GLY A 633 13.50 -10.37 8.57
CA GLY A 633 12.12 -10.86 8.55
C GLY A 633 11.12 -9.98 7.81
N SER A 634 11.53 -8.87 7.19
CA SER A 634 10.66 -8.07 6.32
C SER A 634 10.49 -8.78 4.97
N THR A 635 9.32 -8.71 4.33
CA THR A 635 9.16 -9.29 2.99
C THR A 635 9.76 -8.38 1.92
N VAL A 636 10.32 -8.94 0.85
CA VAL A 636 10.99 -8.21 -0.24
C VAL A 636 10.55 -8.73 -1.61
N LEU A 637 10.69 -7.92 -2.66
CA LEU A 637 10.41 -8.35 -4.04
C LEU A 637 11.65 -9.03 -4.66
N ASN A 638 11.74 -10.36 -4.55
CA ASN A 638 12.76 -11.14 -5.27
C ASN A 638 12.65 -10.96 -6.79
N THR A 639 11.43 -10.83 -7.30
CA THR A 639 11.16 -10.48 -8.71
C THR A 639 9.91 -9.61 -8.80
N LYS A 640 10.00 -8.47 -9.51
CA LYS A 640 8.91 -7.50 -9.68
C LYS A 640 7.92 -8.00 -10.76
N PRO A 641 6.59 -8.00 -10.55
CA PRO A 641 5.63 -8.75 -11.38
C PRO A 641 5.20 -8.04 -12.67
N TRP A 642 5.73 -6.85 -12.98
CA TRP A 642 5.18 -5.97 -14.01
C TRP A 642 5.92 -6.09 -15.35
N LEU A 643 5.16 -6.23 -16.43
CA LEU A 643 5.58 -6.07 -17.84
C LEU A 643 6.88 -6.84 -18.23
N GLN A 644 7.05 -8.05 -17.71
CA GLN A 644 8.17 -8.94 -18.02
C GLN A 644 8.06 -9.55 -19.42
N THR A 645 6.84 -9.77 -19.90
CA THR A 645 6.61 -10.39 -21.21
C THR A 645 6.41 -9.33 -22.31
N THR A 646 6.87 -9.65 -23.51
CA THR A 646 6.77 -8.76 -24.68
C THR A 646 5.32 -8.39 -25.01
N GLU A 647 4.38 -9.31 -24.79
CA GLU A 647 2.97 -9.11 -25.14
C GLU A 647 2.24 -8.27 -24.09
N ASP A 648 2.53 -8.45 -22.79
CA ASP A 648 2.04 -7.55 -21.73
C ASP A 648 2.52 -6.11 -21.99
N MET A 649 3.80 -5.94 -22.36
CA MET A 649 4.39 -4.66 -22.72
C MET A 649 3.75 -4.04 -23.97
N ALA A 650 3.45 -4.85 -25.00
CA ALA A 650 2.85 -4.39 -26.25
C ALA A 650 1.41 -3.90 -26.04
N VAL A 651 0.55 -4.74 -25.45
CA VAL A 651 -0.86 -4.39 -25.18
C VAL A 651 -0.98 -3.19 -24.26
N TYR A 652 -0.14 -3.09 -23.22
CA TYR A 652 -0.14 -1.94 -22.33
C TYR A 652 0.38 -0.66 -23.00
N SER A 653 1.33 -0.79 -23.93
CA SER A 653 1.79 0.34 -24.75
C SER A 653 0.70 0.87 -25.69
N GLU A 654 -0.12 -0.01 -26.27
CA GLU A 654 -1.27 0.38 -27.10
C GLU A 654 -2.30 1.18 -26.30
N PHE A 655 -2.60 0.74 -25.06
CA PHE A 655 -3.53 1.46 -24.17
C PHE A 655 -3.03 2.85 -23.79
N ILE A 656 -1.73 3.02 -23.54
CA ILE A 656 -1.13 4.35 -23.29
C ILE A 656 -1.15 5.20 -24.56
N GLN A 657 -0.82 4.62 -25.73
CA GLN A 657 -0.83 5.34 -27.01
C GLN A 657 -2.22 5.87 -27.35
N PHE A 658 -3.28 5.10 -27.10
CA PHE A 658 -4.67 5.53 -27.27
C PHE A 658 -4.95 6.88 -26.57
N PHE A 659 -4.51 7.05 -25.32
CA PHE A 659 -4.72 8.33 -24.61
C PHE A 659 -3.89 9.49 -25.16
N LEU A 660 -2.69 9.22 -25.71
CA LEU A 660 -1.86 10.25 -26.37
C LEU A 660 -2.46 10.68 -27.73
N ASP A 661 -3.00 9.72 -28.49
CA ASP A 661 -3.60 9.98 -29.81
C ASP A 661 -4.90 10.78 -29.69
N ILE A 662 -5.79 10.44 -28.75
CA ILE A 662 -7.10 11.10 -28.65
C ILE A 662 -7.04 12.52 -28.10
N VAL A 663 -6.00 12.89 -27.33
CA VAL A 663 -5.78 14.30 -26.93
C VAL A 663 -5.06 15.09 -28.01
N SER A 664 -4.15 14.48 -28.77
CA SER A 664 -3.41 15.17 -29.83
C SER A 664 -4.23 15.37 -31.12
N SER A 665 -5.19 14.48 -31.42
CA SER A 665 -6.08 14.63 -32.57
C SER A 665 -7.16 15.70 -32.40
N ASN A 666 -7.60 15.96 -31.17
CA ASN A 666 -8.76 16.80 -30.84
C ASN A 666 -8.37 18.19 -30.27
N SER A 667 -7.65 18.97 -31.07
CA SER A 667 -7.30 20.38 -30.74
C SER A 667 -8.45 21.39 -30.96
N SER A 668 -9.57 20.96 -31.54
CA SER A 668 -10.81 21.74 -31.61
C SER A 668 -12.03 20.81 -31.49
N ASP A 669 -12.84 21.00 -30.46
CA ASP A 669 -14.12 20.33 -30.33
C ASP A 669 -15.10 20.83 -31.41
N ALA A 670 -15.30 20.01 -32.45
CA ALA A 670 -16.18 20.31 -33.57
C ALA A 670 -17.69 20.15 -33.24
N ALA A 671 -18.03 19.70 -32.03
CA ALA A 671 -19.41 19.52 -31.55
C ALA A 671 -19.79 20.52 -30.44
N GLY A 672 -18.82 20.99 -29.66
CA GLY A 672 -19.03 21.90 -28.52
C GLY A 672 -19.56 21.22 -27.25
N ASN A 673 -19.17 19.96 -27.04
CA ASN A 673 -19.63 19.10 -25.95
C ASN A 673 -18.69 19.09 -24.72
N SER A 674 -17.43 19.52 -24.85
CA SER A 674 -16.52 19.74 -23.72
C SER A 674 -16.21 21.22 -23.52
N SER A 675 -16.26 21.68 -22.26
CA SER A 675 -15.78 23.03 -21.90
C SER A 675 -14.27 23.10 -21.72
N TYR A 676 -13.58 21.95 -21.73
CA TYR A 676 -12.13 21.83 -21.51
C TYR A 676 -11.46 21.04 -22.63
N SER A 677 -10.33 21.51 -23.13
CA SER A 677 -9.39 20.73 -23.94
C SER A 677 -8.26 20.18 -23.08
N LEU A 678 -7.63 19.09 -23.53
CA LEU A 678 -6.56 18.38 -22.84
C LEU A 678 -5.26 18.40 -23.65
N SER A 679 -4.13 18.48 -22.95
CA SER A 679 -2.80 18.21 -23.51
C SER A 679 -1.97 17.40 -22.52
N TYR A 680 -1.35 16.30 -22.97
CA TYR A 680 -0.46 15.50 -22.13
C TYR A 680 0.75 16.33 -21.68
N GLN A 681 1.11 16.30 -20.39
CA GLN A 681 2.08 17.23 -19.81
C GLN A 681 3.49 17.08 -20.39
N THR A 682 3.95 15.85 -20.67
CA THR A 682 5.28 15.61 -21.22
C THR A 682 5.24 15.61 -22.75
N SER A 683 5.56 16.76 -23.36
CA SER A 683 5.61 16.93 -24.81
C SER A 683 6.55 15.92 -25.48
N GLY A 684 6.08 15.25 -26.54
CA GLY A 684 6.85 14.25 -27.29
C GLY A 684 7.03 12.90 -26.58
N ALA A 685 6.34 12.65 -25.46
CA ALA A 685 6.37 11.36 -24.78
C ALA A 685 5.84 10.21 -25.65
N THR A 686 6.40 9.03 -25.42
CA THR A 686 5.99 7.73 -25.99
C THR A 686 5.55 6.77 -24.87
N PRO A 687 4.77 5.72 -25.17
CA PRO A 687 4.41 4.69 -24.19
C PRO A 687 5.64 4.10 -23.49
N SER A 688 6.69 3.76 -24.25
CA SER A 688 7.92 3.20 -23.70
C SER A 688 8.63 4.15 -22.74
N SER A 689 8.70 5.45 -23.05
CA SER A 689 9.28 6.43 -22.12
C SER A 689 8.44 6.58 -20.84
N ILE A 690 7.11 6.63 -20.96
CA ILE A 690 6.18 6.75 -19.82
C ILE A 690 6.28 5.55 -18.88
N ILE A 691 6.29 4.33 -19.45
CA ILE A 691 6.49 3.09 -18.68
C ILE A 691 7.86 3.13 -18.00
N SER A 692 8.93 3.53 -18.69
CA SER A 692 10.28 3.56 -18.11
C SER A 692 10.48 4.58 -16.98
N SER A 693 9.70 5.67 -16.95
CA SER A 693 9.82 6.72 -15.93
C SER A 693 8.83 6.57 -14.78
N SER A 694 7.64 6.02 -15.05
CA SER A 694 6.45 6.19 -14.21
C SER A 694 5.69 4.89 -13.91
N LEU A 695 6.19 3.72 -14.33
CA LEU A 695 5.68 2.42 -13.90
C LEU A 695 5.86 2.25 -12.38
N VAL A 696 4.76 1.93 -11.70
CA VAL A 696 4.68 1.66 -10.26
C VAL A 696 3.69 0.53 -9.98
N SER A 697 3.64 0.08 -8.72
CA SER A 697 2.62 -0.84 -8.23
C SER A 697 1.20 -0.28 -8.35
N GLY A 698 0.23 -1.16 -8.57
CA GLY A 698 -1.20 -0.88 -8.35
C GLY A 698 -1.67 -1.13 -6.91
N ASP A 699 -0.79 -1.65 -6.05
CA ASP A 699 -1.05 -2.15 -4.69
C ASP A 699 -2.21 -3.16 -4.60
N HIS A 700 -2.35 -3.99 -5.65
CA HIS A 700 -3.32 -5.06 -5.83
C HIS A 700 -2.68 -6.46 -5.76
N TRP A 701 -1.72 -6.62 -4.85
CA TRP A 701 -0.92 -7.83 -4.67
C TRP A 701 -1.75 -9.10 -4.41
N VAL A 702 -1.52 -10.15 -5.21
CA VAL A 702 -2.17 -11.48 -5.11
C VAL A 702 -1.19 -12.63 -5.34
N GLY A 703 -1.64 -13.87 -5.09
CA GLY A 703 -1.06 -15.11 -5.66
C GLY A 703 0.05 -15.81 -4.87
N THR A 704 0.59 -15.19 -3.83
CA THR A 704 1.73 -15.71 -3.04
C THR A 704 1.46 -16.96 -2.19
N ALA A 705 0.21 -17.38 -2.08
CA ALA A 705 -0.22 -18.64 -1.47
C ALA A 705 -1.29 -19.32 -2.36
N LYS A 706 -1.09 -19.26 -3.68
CA LYS A 706 -2.00 -19.72 -4.74
C LYS A 706 -2.82 -20.96 -4.38
N MET A 707 -4.13 -20.88 -4.62
CA MET A 707 -5.05 -22.01 -4.62
C MET A 707 -4.89 -22.85 -5.90
N GLY A 708 -4.97 -24.17 -5.76
CA GLY A 708 -5.03 -25.09 -6.90
C GLY A 708 -5.37 -26.52 -6.47
N THR A 709 -5.31 -27.44 -7.42
CA THR A 709 -5.41 -28.90 -7.19
C THR A 709 -4.05 -29.60 -7.28
N ASP A 710 -3.04 -28.88 -7.77
CA ASP A 710 -1.68 -29.29 -8.02
C ASP A 710 -0.79 -29.02 -6.79
N ASP A 711 -0.82 -29.95 -5.83
CA ASP A 711 -0.07 -29.92 -4.57
C ASP A 711 1.42 -29.58 -4.76
N GLY A 712 1.82 -28.41 -4.23
CA GLY A 712 3.17 -27.88 -4.35
C GLY A 712 4.28 -28.82 -3.86
N ARG A 713 3.97 -29.69 -2.89
CA ARG A 713 4.91 -30.71 -2.35
C ARG A 713 5.28 -31.77 -3.39
N THR A 714 4.52 -31.84 -4.49
CA THR A 714 4.70 -32.77 -5.61
C THR A 714 5.07 -32.05 -6.91
N ASN A 715 5.78 -30.91 -6.81
CA ASN A 715 6.17 -30.05 -7.94
C ASN A 715 4.96 -29.41 -8.65
N GLY A 716 3.85 -29.22 -7.94
CA GLY A 716 2.75 -28.35 -8.36
C GLY A 716 2.99 -26.87 -8.02
N THR A 717 1.99 -26.03 -8.27
CA THR A 717 1.99 -24.59 -8.02
C THR A 717 1.09 -24.15 -6.86
N ALA A 718 0.29 -25.06 -6.29
CA ALA A 718 -0.66 -24.74 -5.22
C ALA A 718 0.01 -24.78 -3.83
N VAL A 719 -0.29 -23.77 -3.00
CA VAL A 719 0.00 -23.74 -1.56
C VAL A 719 -1.22 -24.18 -0.74
N VAL A 720 -2.43 -23.88 -1.23
CA VAL A 720 -3.70 -24.30 -0.60
C VAL A 720 -4.60 -25.10 -1.53
N ASP A 721 -5.38 -26.02 -0.94
CA ASP A 721 -6.39 -26.83 -1.62
C ASP A 721 -7.73 -26.06 -1.79
N LEU A 722 -8.74 -26.73 -2.36
CA LEU A 722 -10.04 -26.12 -2.68
C LEU A 722 -10.95 -25.84 -1.48
N ASN A 723 -10.54 -26.23 -0.27
CA ASN A 723 -11.10 -25.80 1.02
C ASN A 723 -10.27 -24.67 1.66
N THR A 724 -9.34 -24.09 0.89
CA THR A 724 -8.33 -23.09 1.30
C THR A 724 -7.34 -23.58 2.37
N LYS A 725 -7.24 -24.90 2.57
CA LYS A 725 -6.35 -25.52 3.56
C LYS A 725 -4.93 -25.67 3.01
N VAL A 726 -3.92 -25.36 3.81
CA VAL A 726 -2.51 -25.47 3.41
C VAL A 726 -2.13 -26.94 3.21
N TYR A 727 -1.53 -27.25 2.06
CA TYR A 727 -1.08 -28.60 1.74
C TYR A 727 -0.06 -29.10 2.78
N GLY A 728 -0.18 -30.37 3.19
CA GLY A 728 0.65 -30.93 4.26
C GLY A 728 0.26 -30.51 5.69
N THR A 729 -0.82 -29.77 5.88
CA THR A 729 -1.38 -29.49 7.22
C THR A 729 -2.78 -30.07 7.40
N ASP A 730 -3.18 -30.28 8.65
CA ASP A 730 -4.49 -30.83 9.01
C ASP A 730 -5.56 -29.75 9.22
N ASN A 731 -5.15 -28.57 9.70
CA ASN A 731 -6.01 -27.53 10.26
C ASN A 731 -5.49 -26.08 10.07
N LEU A 732 -4.55 -25.85 9.15
CA LEU A 732 -4.13 -24.50 8.73
C LEU A 732 -4.83 -24.12 7.43
N PHE A 733 -5.41 -22.92 7.39
CA PHE A 733 -6.10 -22.36 6.23
C PHE A 733 -5.55 -20.99 5.89
N VAL A 734 -5.73 -20.57 4.64
CA VAL A 734 -5.45 -19.20 4.20
C VAL A 734 -6.69 -18.62 3.51
N VAL A 735 -7.08 -17.40 3.87
CA VAL A 735 -8.15 -16.65 3.21
C VAL A 735 -7.77 -15.18 3.13
N ASP A 736 -6.99 -14.82 2.13
CA ASP A 736 -6.77 -13.45 1.68
C ASP A 736 -6.28 -13.44 0.22
N ALA A 737 -5.93 -12.25 -0.28
CA ALA A 737 -5.41 -12.01 -1.63
C ALA A 737 -4.29 -13.00 -2.10
N SER A 738 -3.50 -13.55 -1.18
CA SER A 738 -2.48 -14.56 -1.47
C SER A 738 -3.01 -15.80 -2.19
N ILE A 739 -4.25 -16.23 -1.97
CA ILE A 739 -4.76 -17.49 -2.56
C ILE A 739 -5.28 -17.32 -4.00
N HIS A 740 -5.50 -16.08 -4.45
CA HIS A 740 -6.08 -15.80 -5.77
C HIS A 740 -5.08 -16.23 -6.88
N PRO A 741 -5.46 -17.12 -7.81
CA PRO A 741 -4.53 -17.64 -8.83
C PRO A 741 -4.13 -16.58 -9.87
N ASP A 742 -5.01 -15.60 -10.10
CA ASP A 742 -4.83 -14.53 -11.09
C ASP A 742 -5.42 -13.20 -10.58
N LEU A 743 -5.12 -12.11 -11.29
CA LEU A 743 -5.66 -10.78 -11.04
C LEU A 743 -7.09 -10.62 -11.59
N PRO A 744 -7.97 -9.89 -10.91
CA PRO A 744 -9.23 -9.42 -11.47
C PRO A 744 -9.03 -8.24 -12.43
N THR A 745 -10.07 -7.96 -13.21
CA THR A 745 -10.20 -6.79 -14.10
C THR A 745 -10.34 -5.46 -13.33
N GLY A 746 -10.90 -5.52 -12.11
CA GLY A 746 -11.11 -4.36 -11.23
C GLY A 746 -10.11 -4.25 -10.08
N ASN A 747 -10.20 -3.20 -9.26
CA ASN A 747 -9.50 -3.14 -7.96
C ASN A 747 -9.85 -4.37 -7.10
N THR A 748 -8.86 -5.01 -6.47
CA THR A 748 -9.00 -6.35 -5.84
C THR A 748 -9.92 -6.43 -4.62
N GLN A 749 -10.40 -5.31 -4.06
CA GLN A 749 -11.17 -5.32 -2.81
C GLN A 749 -12.41 -6.23 -2.86
N ALA A 750 -13.24 -6.10 -3.91
CA ALA A 750 -14.53 -6.80 -3.97
C ALA A 750 -14.36 -8.31 -4.13
N ILE A 751 -13.50 -8.78 -5.07
CA ILE A 751 -13.28 -10.21 -5.29
C ILE A 751 -12.68 -10.92 -4.07
N ILE A 752 -11.79 -10.27 -3.30
CA ILE A 752 -11.27 -10.82 -2.03
C ILE A 752 -12.42 -11.06 -1.03
N MET A 753 -13.41 -10.16 -0.98
CA MET A 753 -14.55 -10.28 -0.07
C MET A 753 -15.55 -11.35 -0.52
N VAL A 754 -15.77 -11.53 -1.83
CA VAL A 754 -16.57 -12.64 -2.39
C VAL A 754 -15.92 -13.99 -2.05
N VAL A 755 -14.60 -14.10 -2.26
CA VAL A 755 -13.82 -15.29 -1.95
C VAL A 755 -13.84 -15.59 -0.44
N ALA A 756 -13.82 -14.56 0.42
CA ALA A 756 -13.92 -14.72 1.86
C ALA A 756 -15.30 -15.25 2.32
N GLU A 757 -16.41 -14.73 1.78
CA GLU A 757 -17.77 -15.23 2.04
C GLU A 757 -17.93 -16.71 1.67
N GLN A 758 -17.23 -17.18 0.62
CA GLN A 758 -17.26 -18.58 0.19
C GLN A 758 -16.30 -19.47 0.98
N ALA A 759 -15.09 -18.97 1.29
CA ALA A 759 -14.09 -19.69 2.08
C ALA A 759 -14.59 -19.98 3.49
N ALA A 760 -15.24 -19.01 4.14
CA ALA A 760 -15.73 -19.19 5.50
C ALA A 760 -16.73 -20.36 5.62
N ALA A 761 -17.64 -20.52 4.65
CA ALA A 761 -18.57 -21.64 4.61
C ALA A 761 -17.85 -22.99 4.45
N LYS A 762 -16.84 -23.07 3.57
CA LYS A 762 -16.00 -24.27 3.38
C LYS A 762 -15.20 -24.61 4.65
N ILE A 763 -14.61 -23.62 5.31
CA ILE A 763 -13.82 -23.80 6.54
C ILE A 763 -14.72 -24.21 7.71
N ALA A 764 -15.90 -23.62 7.86
CA ALA A 764 -16.88 -24.00 8.88
C ALA A 764 -17.28 -25.48 8.72
N ALA A 765 -17.59 -25.91 7.50
CA ALA A 765 -17.97 -27.28 7.16
C ALA A 765 -16.81 -28.30 7.11
N TYR A 766 -15.55 -27.88 7.28
CA TYR A 766 -14.39 -28.78 7.22
C TYR A 766 -14.17 -29.53 8.54
N ASP A 767 -14.25 -30.86 8.51
CA ASP A 767 -13.89 -31.73 9.65
C ASP A 767 -12.38 -31.96 9.73
N VAL A 768 -11.74 -31.52 10.82
CA VAL A 768 -10.33 -31.84 11.11
C VAL A 768 -10.24 -33.29 11.60
N ALA A 769 -9.70 -34.17 10.75
CA ALA A 769 -9.63 -35.60 11.01
C ALA A 769 -8.74 -35.92 12.23
N THR A 770 -9.30 -36.60 13.24
CA THR A 770 -8.56 -36.99 14.44
C THR A 770 -7.51 -38.06 14.12
N GLY A 771 -6.24 -37.75 14.36
CA GLY A 771 -5.11 -38.66 14.10
C GLY A 771 -5.08 -39.91 15.00
N THR A 772 -5.84 -40.95 14.66
CA THR A 772 -5.63 -42.30 15.18
C THR A 772 -4.58 -43.05 14.35
N GLY A 773 -3.71 -43.80 15.02
CA GLY A 773 -2.47 -44.33 14.45
C GLY A 773 -2.62 -45.18 13.17
N SER A 774 -1.63 -45.06 12.28
CA SER A 774 -1.59 -45.72 10.97
C SER A 774 -1.81 -47.24 11.06
N THR A 775 -2.94 -47.69 10.51
CA THR A 775 -3.12 -49.07 10.04
C THR A 775 -3.60 -49.03 8.60
N THR A 776 -2.87 -49.70 7.72
CA THR A 776 -3.02 -49.59 6.27
C THR A 776 -4.26 -50.34 5.76
N SER A 777 -5.21 -49.60 5.18
CA SER A 777 -6.12 -50.18 4.18
C SER A 777 -6.60 -49.13 3.18
N ILE A 778 -6.31 -49.36 1.90
CA ILE A 778 -6.99 -48.70 0.78
C ILE A 778 -8.19 -49.58 0.40
N PRO A 779 -9.39 -49.02 0.22
CA PRO A 779 -10.41 -49.60 -0.64
C PRO A 779 -10.65 -48.71 -1.87
N ASN A 780 -10.76 -49.39 -3.02
CA ASN A 780 -10.94 -48.84 -4.36
C ASN A 780 -12.09 -47.82 -4.52
N ALA A 781 -11.97 -47.02 -5.59
CA ALA A 781 -13.04 -46.16 -6.11
C ALA A 781 -14.37 -46.92 -6.31
N ILE A 782 -15.49 -46.22 -6.06
CA ILE A 782 -16.84 -46.65 -6.43
C ILE A 782 -17.42 -45.62 -7.39
N VAL A 783 -17.91 -46.12 -8.53
CA VAL A 783 -18.55 -45.32 -9.59
C VAL A 783 -19.97 -44.93 -9.17
N ALA A 784 -20.37 -43.68 -9.44
CA ALA A 784 -21.73 -43.21 -9.18
C ALA A 784 -22.76 -43.96 -10.05
N PRO A 785 -23.89 -44.43 -9.49
CA PRO A 785 -24.95 -45.07 -10.27
C PRO A 785 -25.69 -44.04 -11.11
N SER A 786 -25.91 -44.36 -12.40
CA SER A 786 -26.69 -43.52 -13.31
C SER A 786 -28.18 -43.60 -13.01
N ALA A 787 -28.83 -42.44 -12.88
CA ALA A 787 -30.28 -42.34 -12.92
C ALA A 787 -30.75 -42.39 -14.39
N ALA A 788 -31.34 -43.51 -14.80
CA ALA A 788 -31.92 -43.65 -16.13
C ALA A 788 -33.29 -42.97 -16.23
N SER A 789 -33.64 -42.49 -17.43
CA SER A 789 -34.91 -41.86 -17.73
C SER A 789 -36.09 -42.84 -17.79
N ALA A 790 -37.30 -42.31 -17.64
CA ALA A 790 -38.54 -42.97 -18.04
C ALA A 790 -39.44 -41.96 -18.77
N ASP A 791 -39.89 -42.32 -19.98
CA ASP A 791 -40.73 -41.48 -20.83
C ASP A 791 -42.15 -41.27 -20.29
N SER A 792 -42.74 -40.13 -20.63
CA SER A 792 -44.02 -40.15 -21.35
C SER A 792 -44.20 -38.87 -22.16
N ALA A 793 -44.74 -39.00 -23.38
CA ALA A 793 -44.87 -37.90 -24.34
C ALA A 793 -46.33 -37.56 -24.62
N ALA A 794 -46.60 -36.29 -24.90
CA ALA A 794 -47.75 -35.84 -25.68
C ALA A 794 -47.40 -34.53 -26.41
N LYS A 795 -47.87 -34.37 -27.65
CA LYS A 795 -47.64 -33.17 -28.48
C LYS A 795 -48.93 -32.84 -29.24
N ALA A 796 -49.42 -31.62 -29.08
CA ALA A 796 -50.47 -30.97 -29.88
C ALA A 796 -50.16 -29.46 -29.82
N THR A 797 -49.81 -28.75 -30.90
CA THR A 797 -50.60 -28.37 -32.10
C THR A 797 -51.79 -27.47 -31.75
N ASP A 798 -51.63 -26.18 -32.08
CA ASP A 798 -52.54 -25.29 -32.83
C ASP A 798 -54.07 -25.43 -32.50
N ASP A 799 -54.83 -24.39 -32.16
CA ASP A 799 -55.09 -23.23 -33.04
C ASP A 799 -55.87 -22.06 -32.35
N GLU A 800 -56.07 -20.96 -33.09
CA GLU A 800 -57.08 -19.86 -32.93
C GLU A 800 -57.50 -19.36 -31.51
N ASN A 801 -56.95 -18.20 -31.08
CA ASN A 801 -57.64 -16.89 -31.02
C ASN A 801 -56.71 -15.76 -30.53
#